data_AF-A0A5N6KV99-F1
#
_entry.id   AF-A0A5N6KV99-F1
#
_cell.length_a   1.000
_cell.length_b   1.000
_cell.length_c   1.000
_cell.angle_alpha   90.00
_cell.angle_beta   90.00
_cell.angle_gamma   90.00
#
_symmetry.space_group_name_H-M   'P 1'
#
loop_
_entity.id
_entity.type
_entity.pdbx_description
1 polymer ?
#
loop_
_entity_poly.entity_id
_entity_poly.type
_entity_poly.pdbx_seq_one_letter_code
_entity_poly.pdbx_strand_id
1 'polypeptide(L)'
;MSLDPPAYILSLQNNIRARPISWEGAVRARTITDADLKRIKSIDKVRKEQRKQTIESDLDGFAQLLLGGADAQSIFQAAAKRQDIIQNLDVPSFVQTLTRHPNPYQPLLPFLTQSSNPEEPIPLLTSSVLSSLISQGLAASNKTPAHVDEALPKLFSYLSTLARSSDSGLQDIAVQEYSALLKTRASRELYWSQRKETLNPLIEILRAAAGTTSSGDTTPMNGNASVRSLGTDTGLAGGVGIQLLYHVLLVIWQLTFEGDLVGQGLDEEHDIVPLCAQLLRVSPKEKISRVLLAILNNLLTSNNQTLLPAAIQARLPSLLANVKGRHINDEEFLGDLDSLKAMLEDYSKSQTTFDEYAAEVRSGHLRWSPPHRKPEFWKENARKILEENKGELAKKLAEILSKSWESDRQVLAIGCNDVACLIKEVPEKKGALEKAGLKARVMELMQAPEETIRYESLRATGEWLSPCEEAEYYTCLFQPRPALSSDCGGWRLEAYRALRNRIGRALAKPEIREQLVERLRALELRSQQRQRKTQKGTLMEKGYVFVEDNNVARRPAPPAYEHPSQEISVTTIERWEKEVLEDPKVRHTLCAAKISDSQTFNISIPHEGAPVTNQRSSGRCWLFASTNVFRIALMKKHKLKEFELSQAYLFFWDKLEKANYFLENVLDTVDEPLDGRILQTLMQSPVGDGGQWDMVANLVNKYGLVPQTLYPDSFNAMNSSAMGSLITTKLREDALRLREQAKSNEKSSLAATKSAMMREIHLILTLMLGPPPSPKETFDWEFYDRDGKLHKLSTSPLAFSQELSSSTAMRLCGGTDVHQLFSLVHDPRNEYETLLSVERLGNVWGALPIRYVNVKMSTLKKACIQMLRKGMPVFFGSDVGKFSDSARGIMDTALFDYELGFNVRLGMSKAERLMTGESAMTHAMVLTGVHVEDGQDVRWRVENSWSETAGDKGYFVMSAAWMDEFVYQAVVDPSCVASELKNILKSEPTVLPPWDPMGALA
;
A
#
# COMPACT_ATOMS: atom_id res chain seq x y z
N MET A 1 1.43 -3.66 -23.31
CA MET A 1 1.87 -2.53 -22.46
C MET A 1 3.26 -2.11 -22.90
N SER A 2 3.45 -0.85 -23.28
CA SER A 2 4.79 -0.26 -23.41
C SER A 2 5.25 0.08 -22.00
N LEU A 3 6.25 -0.62 -21.47
CA LEU A 3 6.93 -0.20 -20.26
C LEU A 3 7.93 0.87 -20.70
N ASP A 4 7.71 2.11 -20.27
CA ASP A 4 8.69 3.17 -20.49
C ASP A 4 10.04 2.74 -19.88
N PRO A 5 11.17 3.06 -20.53
CA PRO A 5 12.48 2.64 -20.02
C PRO A 5 12.69 3.18 -18.60
N PRO A 6 13.20 2.38 -17.66
CA PRO A 6 13.43 2.78 -16.27
C PRO A 6 14.18 4.11 -16.16
N ALA A 7 13.78 4.95 -15.20
CA ALA A 7 14.34 6.29 -14.99
C ALA A 7 15.87 6.30 -14.86
N TYR A 8 16.44 5.23 -14.29
CA TYR A 8 17.87 5.02 -14.21
C TYR A 8 18.55 4.94 -15.59
N ILE A 9 18.00 4.15 -16.52
CA ILE A 9 18.50 4.04 -17.90
C ILE A 9 18.43 5.40 -18.61
N LEU A 10 17.32 6.14 -18.44
CA LEU A 10 17.16 7.48 -19.00
C LEU A 10 18.20 8.47 -18.45
N SER A 11 18.45 8.45 -17.14
CA SER A 11 19.46 9.30 -16.51
C SER A 11 20.87 8.99 -17.01
N LEU A 12 21.19 7.71 -17.17
CA LEU A 12 22.48 7.24 -17.64
C LEU A 12 22.67 7.59 -19.13
N GLN A 13 21.64 7.43 -19.96
CA GLN A 13 21.65 7.91 -21.35
C GLN A 13 21.90 9.43 -21.43
N ASN A 14 21.23 10.24 -20.59
CA ASN A 14 21.38 11.69 -20.59
C ASN A 14 22.78 12.13 -20.10
N ASN A 15 23.30 11.50 -19.05
CA ASN A 15 24.61 11.80 -18.50
C ASN A 15 25.74 11.53 -19.49
N ILE A 16 25.65 10.44 -20.25
CA ILE A 16 26.69 10.15 -21.22
C ILE A 16 26.54 10.99 -22.49
N ARG A 17 25.31 11.33 -22.91
CA ARG A 17 25.04 12.29 -24.01
C ARG A 17 25.62 13.68 -23.75
N ALA A 18 25.82 14.07 -22.49
CA ALA A 18 26.44 15.35 -22.14
C ALA A 18 27.97 15.37 -22.39
N ARG A 19 28.61 14.20 -22.60
CA ARG A 19 30.07 14.11 -22.77
C ARG A 19 30.49 14.48 -24.19
N PRO A 20 31.51 15.33 -24.37
CA PRO A 20 32.00 15.68 -25.71
C PRO A 20 32.76 14.52 -26.36
N ILE A 21 32.26 14.03 -27.49
CA ILE A 21 32.91 12.97 -28.27
C ILE A 21 33.78 13.59 -29.38
N SER A 22 35.07 13.25 -29.41
CA SER A 22 35.95 13.64 -30.52
C SER A 22 35.75 12.68 -31.71
N TRP A 23 34.76 13.00 -32.55
CA TRP A 23 34.48 12.28 -33.79
C TRP A 23 35.57 12.48 -34.85
N GLU A 24 36.19 13.66 -34.89
CA GLU A 24 37.32 13.99 -35.77
C GLU A 24 38.60 13.20 -35.42
N GLY A 25 38.73 12.74 -34.16
CA GLY A 25 39.76 11.78 -33.76
C GLY A 25 39.53 10.38 -34.35
N ALA A 26 38.29 9.93 -34.50
CA ALA A 26 37.96 8.61 -35.05
C ALA A 26 38.16 8.52 -36.57
N VAL A 27 37.85 9.60 -37.31
CA VAL A 27 38.17 9.68 -38.74
C VAL A 27 39.69 9.60 -38.96
N ARG A 28 40.48 10.32 -38.15
CA ARG A 28 41.95 10.27 -38.21
C ARG A 28 42.53 8.89 -37.88
N ALA A 29 41.87 8.16 -36.97
CA ALA A 29 42.22 6.78 -36.62
C ALA A 29 41.73 5.73 -37.65
N ARG A 30 41.06 6.16 -38.73
CA ARG A 30 40.42 5.30 -39.75
C ARG A 30 39.40 4.30 -39.19
N THR A 31 38.77 4.63 -38.06
CA THR A 31 37.72 3.78 -37.46
C THR A 31 36.32 4.14 -37.95
N ILE A 32 36.11 5.34 -38.51
CA ILE A 32 34.87 5.74 -39.19
C ILE A 32 35.23 6.51 -40.47
N THR A 33 34.39 6.46 -41.50
CA THR A 33 34.60 7.21 -42.76
C THR A 33 34.11 8.66 -42.64
N ASP A 34 34.53 9.53 -43.57
CA ASP A 34 34.02 10.91 -43.66
C ASP A 34 32.49 10.95 -43.93
N ALA A 35 31.97 9.94 -44.63
CA ALA A 35 30.54 9.78 -44.85
C ALA A 35 29.80 9.42 -43.54
N ASP A 36 30.40 8.57 -42.71
CA ASP A 36 29.87 8.20 -41.39
C ASP A 36 29.88 9.40 -40.44
N LEU A 37 30.95 10.19 -40.44
CA LEU A 37 31.06 11.41 -39.64
C LEU A 37 29.94 12.41 -39.97
N LYS A 38 29.64 12.58 -41.28
CA LYS A 38 28.58 13.48 -41.74
C LYS A 38 27.20 13.00 -41.26
N ARG A 39 26.93 11.70 -41.31
CA ARG A 39 25.68 11.09 -40.79
C ARG A 39 25.58 11.23 -39.27
N ILE A 40 26.66 10.99 -38.51
CA ILE A 40 26.68 11.13 -37.05
C ILE A 40 26.41 12.59 -36.64
N LYS A 41 27.09 13.57 -37.26
CA LYS A 41 26.86 15.00 -36.98
C LYS A 41 25.44 15.46 -37.30
N SER A 42 24.71 14.78 -38.19
CA SER A 42 23.32 15.12 -38.52
C SER A 42 22.32 14.76 -37.42
N ILE A 43 22.68 13.87 -36.49
CA ILE A 43 21.82 13.41 -35.38
C ILE A 43 22.35 13.80 -33.99
N ASP A 44 23.62 14.21 -33.89
CA ASP A 44 24.29 14.59 -32.65
C ASP A 44 23.76 15.93 -32.11
N LYS A 45 23.39 15.96 -30.82
CA LYS A 45 22.81 17.14 -30.11
C LYS A 45 21.55 17.75 -30.74
N VAL A 46 20.86 17.01 -31.60
CA VAL A 46 19.57 17.42 -32.21
C VAL A 46 18.38 16.96 -31.34
N ARG A 47 17.30 17.75 -31.30
CA ARG A 47 16.04 17.46 -30.57
C ARG A 47 15.42 16.13 -31.03
N LYS A 48 14.72 15.41 -30.13
CA LYS A 48 14.16 14.05 -30.38
C LYS A 48 13.32 13.95 -31.66
N GLU A 49 12.41 14.90 -31.90
CA GLU A 49 11.56 14.92 -33.10
C GLU A 49 12.32 15.19 -34.40
N GLN A 50 13.27 16.13 -34.39
CA GLN A 50 14.08 16.43 -35.55
C GLN A 50 15.07 15.31 -35.88
N ARG A 51 15.56 14.61 -34.86
CA ARG A 51 16.36 13.38 -35.02
C ARG A 51 15.53 12.27 -35.67
N LYS A 52 14.30 12.07 -35.21
CA LYS A 52 13.37 11.09 -35.79
C LYS A 52 13.14 11.36 -37.28
N GLN A 53 12.84 12.61 -37.65
CA GLN A 53 12.68 13.02 -39.05
C GLN A 53 13.94 12.82 -39.89
N THR A 54 15.12 13.10 -39.33
CA THR A 54 16.41 12.93 -40.03
C THR A 54 16.70 11.44 -40.27
N ILE A 55 16.45 10.57 -39.29
CA ILE A 55 16.62 9.13 -39.43
C ILE A 55 15.60 8.54 -40.42
N GLU A 56 14.35 9.00 -40.37
CA GLU A 56 13.29 8.58 -41.31
C GLU A 56 13.59 8.97 -42.77
N SER A 57 14.43 9.97 -43.01
CA SER A 57 14.83 10.39 -44.35
C SER A 57 15.93 9.53 -45.01
N ASP A 58 16.73 8.77 -44.23
CA ASP A 58 17.82 7.90 -44.71
C ASP A 58 17.93 6.60 -43.89
N LEU A 59 16.84 5.82 -43.83
CA LEU A 59 16.78 4.60 -43.00
C LEU A 59 17.89 3.60 -43.36
N ASP A 60 18.10 3.30 -44.64
CA ASP A 60 19.08 2.30 -45.06
C ASP A 60 20.53 2.75 -44.78
N GLY A 61 20.84 4.04 -44.95
CA GLY A 61 22.16 4.59 -44.65
C GLY A 61 22.49 4.56 -43.15
N PHE A 62 21.53 4.83 -42.28
CA PHE A 62 21.71 4.67 -40.83
C PHE A 62 21.78 3.19 -40.42
N ALA A 63 21.08 2.28 -41.10
CA ALA A 63 21.13 0.85 -40.80
C ALA A 63 22.50 0.26 -41.13
N GLN A 64 23.07 0.64 -42.28
CA GLN A 64 24.41 0.24 -42.69
C GLN A 64 25.49 0.83 -41.78
N LEU A 65 25.34 2.07 -41.32
CA LEU A 65 26.24 2.69 -40.34
C LEU A 65 26.31 1.88 -39.03
N LEU A 66 25.15 1.41 -38.55
CA LEU A 66 25.01 0.75 -37.26
C LEU A 66 25.34 -0.74 -37.29
N LEU A 67 24.87 -1.47 -38.29
CA LEU A 67 25.01 -2.92 -38.38
C LEU A 67 26.11 -3.38 -39.34
N GLY A 68 26.68 -2.45 -40.12
CA GLY A 68 27.63 -2.76 -41.21
C GLY A 68 26.92 -3.13 -42.51
N GLY A 69 27.68 -3.25 -43.59
CA GLY A 69 27.23 -3.76 -44.89
C GLY A 69 28.09 -4.94 -45.34
N ALA A 70 27.83 -5.52 -46.52
CA ALA A 70 28.56 -6.68 -47.03
C ALA A 70 30.11 -6.49 -47.08
N ASP A 71 30.58 -5.26 -47.28
CA ASP A 71 32.00 -4.90 -47.38
C ASP A 71 32.46 -3.83 -46.34
N ALA A 72 31.62 -3.47 -45.35
CA ALA A 72 31.90 -2.39 -44.40
C ALA A 72 31.66 -2.80 -42.94
N GLN A 73 32.66 -2.58 -42.07
CA GLN A 73 32.60 -2.86 -40.64
C GLN A 73 31.59 -1.95 -39.96
N SER A 74 30.80 -2.49 -39.02
CA SER A 74 29.82 -1.69 -38.30
C SER A 74 30.49 -0.65 -37.40
N ILE A 75 29.84 0.49 -37.16
CA ILE A 75 30.37 1.49 -36.23
C ILE A 75 30.61 0.88 -34.84
N PHE A 76 29.79 -0.09 -34.42
CA PHE A 76 29.96 -0.79 -33.15
C PHE A 76 31.22 -1.67 -33.14
N GLN A 77 31.49 -2.43 -34.20
CA GLN A 77 32.71 -3.24 -34.29
C GLN A 77 33.98 -2.37 -34.39
N ALA A 78 33.92 -1.24 -35.07
CA ALA A 78 35.04 -0.29 -35.16
C ALA A 78 35.22 0.55 -33.88
N ALA A 79 34.15 0.74 -33.12
CA ALA A 79 34.09 1.50 -31.86
C ALA A 79 34.21 0.65 -30.60
N ALA A 80 34.55 -0.64 -30.69
CA ALA A 80 34.60 -1.56 -29.53
C ALA A 80 35.48 -1.08 -28.35
N LYS A 81 36.28 0.00 -28.51
CA LYS A 81 37.07 0.65 -27.44
C LYS A 81 36.52 2.00 -26.96
N ARG A 82 35.39 2.51 -27.48
CA ARG A 82 34.79 3.81 -27.11
C ARG A 82 33.36 3.63 -26.62
N GLN A 83 33.21 3.83 -25.31
CA GLN A 83 31.99 3.66 -24.53
C GLN A 83 30.84 4.61 -24.96
N ASP A 84 31.16 5.63 -25.76
CA ASP A 84 30.28 6.77 -26.01
C ASP A 84 29.29 6.57 -27.19
N ILE A 85 29.42 5.47 -27.94
CA ILE A 85 28.78 5.30 -29.26
C ILE A 85 27.42 4.57 -29.20
N ILE A 86 27.11 3.84 -28.11
CA ILE A 86 25.86 3.06 -27.95
C ILE A 86 24.63 3.93 -27.62
N GLN A 87 24.79 5.25 -27.44
CA GLN A 87 23.81 6.14 -26.79
C GLN A 87 22.65 6.69 -27.62
N ASN A 88 22.59 6.39 -28.92
CA ASN A 88 21.69 7.11 -29.84
C ASN A 88 20.55 6.27 -30.45
N LEU A 89 20.32 5.05 -29.98
CA LEU A 89 19.27 4.17 -30.50
C LEU A 89 18.02 4.16 -29.62
N ASP A 90 17.28 5.26 -29.62
CA ASP A 90 15.86 5.25 -29.22
C ASP A 90 15.02 5.58 -30.45
N VAL A 91 14.70 4.54 -31.24
CA VAL A 91 14.07 4.75 -32.56
C VAL A 91 13.02 3.68 -32.87
N PRO A 92 11.83 3.73 -32.25
CA PRO A 92 10.71 2.85 -32.60
C PRO A 92 10.37 2.83 -34.10
N SER A 93 10.62 3.92 -34.84
CA SER A 93 10.35 4.01 -36.29
C SER A 93 11.39 3.34 -37.20
N PHE A 94 12.52 2.89 -36.66
CA PHE A 94 13.67 2.38 -37.42
C PHE A 94 13.98 0.89 -37.15
N VAL A 95 13.33 0.31 -36.15
CA VAL A 95 13.51 -1.11 -35.76
C VAL A 95 13.07 -2.08 -36.87
N GLN A 96 12.05 -1.74 -37.66
CA GLN A 96 11.61 -2.58 -38.80
C GLN A 96 12.69 -2.71 -39.88
N THR A 97 13.50 -1.67 -40.10
CA THR A 97 14.61 -1.71 -41.07
C THR A 97 15.77 -2.52 -40.52
N LEU A 98 16.11 -2.33 -39.23
CA LEU A 98 17.18 -3.07 -38.55
C LEU A 98 16.87 -4.58 -38.50
N THR A 99 15.64 -4.97 -38.21
CA THR A 99 15.22 -6.40 -38.13
C THR A 99 15.21 -7.11 -39.49
N ARG A 100 15.21 -6.38 -40.61
CA ARG A 100 15.35 -6.94 -41.97
C ARG A 100 16.80 -7.19 -42.38
N HIS A 101 17.77 -6.71 -41.60
CA HIS A 101 19.19 -6.94 -41.85
C HIS A 101 19.54 -8.44 -41.66
N PRO A 102 20.47 -9.02 -42.44
CA PRO A 102 20.85 -10.44 -42.31
C PRO A 102 21.38 -10.81 -40.91
N ASN A 103 22.09 -9.89 -40.26
CA ASN A 103 22.69 -10.07 -38.93
C ASN A 103 22.34 -8.87 -38.01
N PRO A 104 21.12 -8.80 -37.47
CA PRO A 104 20.65 -7.60 -36.77
C PRO A 104 21.19 -7.48 -35.34
N TYR A 105 21.59 -8.60 -34.72
CA TYR A 105 22.01 -8.64 -33.31
C TYR A 105 23.51 -8.90 -33.13
N GLN A 106 24.14 -9.59 -34.09
CA GLN A 106 25.55 -10.03 -34.01
C GLN A 106 26.54 -8.91 -33.63
N PRO A 107 26.43 -7.66 -34.16
CA PRO A 107 27.36 -6.60 -33.80
C PRO A 107 27.26 -6.11 -32.35
N LEU A 108 26.12 -6.32 -31.68
CA LEU A 108 25.85 -5.85 -30.32
C LEU A 108 26.18 -6.91 -29.26
N LEU A 109 26.14 -8.20 -29.59
CA LEU A 109 26.37 -9.30 -28.64
C LEU A 109 27.71 -9.22 -27.88
N PRO A 110 28.86 -8.85 -28.49
CA PRO A 110 30.13 -8.76 -27.76
C PRO A 110 30.14 -7.74 -26.62
N PHE A 111 29.29 -6.72 -26.67
CA PHE A 111 29.21 -5.66 -25.64
C PHE A 111 28.53 -6.12 -24.35
N LEU A 112 27.76 -7.22 -24.40
CA LEU A 112 27.19 -7.84 -23.20
C LEU A 112 28.28 -8.49 -22.32
N THR A 113 29.39 -8.93 -22.92
CA THR A 113 30.46 -9.69 -22.25
C THR A 113 31.77 -8.90 -22.10
N GLN A 114 31.76 -7.61 -22.42
CA GLN A 114 32.98 -6.80 -22.49
C GLN A 114 33.56 -6.43 -21.10
N SER A 115 32.72 -6.40 -20.07
CA SER A 115 33.14 -6.16 -18.68
C SER A 115 32.70 -7.32 -17.78
N SER A 116 33.51 -7.59 -16.75
CA SER A 116 33.17 -8.51 -15.67
C SER A 116 32.18 -7.91 -14.66
N ASN A 117 31.97 -6.59 -14.69
CA ASN A 117 31.00 -5.90 -13.84
C ASN A 117 29.68 -5.70 -14.62
N PRO A 118 28.58 -6.38 -14.24
CA PRO A 118 27.30 -6.28 -14.95
C PRO A 118 26.63 -4.90 -14.79
N GLU A 119 27.05 -4.11 -13.80
CA GLU A 119 26.51 -2.77 -13.49
C GLU A 119 27.12 -1.66 -14.36
N GLU A 120 28.09 -2.00 -15.23
CA GLU A 120 28.68 -1.00 -16.11
C GLU A 120 27.65 -0.47 -17.13
N PRO A 121 27.71 0.84 -17.45
CA PRO A 121 26.80 1.50 -18.39
C PRO A 121 26.66 0.81 -19.76
N ILE A 122 27.71 0.13 -20.24
CA ILE A 122 27.78 -0.41 -21.59
C ILE A 122 26.97 -1.70 -21.74
N PRO A 123 27.24 -2.77 -20.96
CA PRO A 123 26.40 -3.97 -20.97
C PRO A 123 24.92 -3.66 -20.74
N LEU A 124 24.62 -2.75 -19.79
CA LEU A 124 23.26 -2.39 -19.40
C LEU A 124 22.49 -1.64 -20.50
N LEU A 125 23.12 -0.69 -21.18
CA LEU A 125 22.50 -0.03 -22.33
C LEU A 125 22.36 -0.98 -23.52
N THR A 126 23.34 -1.87 -23.71
CA THR A 126 23.32 -2.88 -24.77
C THR A 126 22.17 -3.86 -24.58
N SER A 127 21.92 -4.33 -23.36
CA SER A 127 20.79 -5.22 -23.07
C SER A 127 19.47 -4.54 -23.38
N SER A 128 19.29 -3.29 -22.94
CA SER A 128 18.06 -2.52 -23.19
C SER A 128 17.75 -2.36 -24.69
N VAL A 129 18.77 -2.06 -25.50
CA VAL A 129 18.63 -1.95 -26.96
C VAL A 129 18.32 -3.31 -27.58
N LEU A 130 19.04 -4.37 -27.20
CA LEU A 130 18.82 -5.72 -27.70
C LEU A 130 17.43 -6.25 -27.33
N SER A 131 16.99 -6.04 -26.09
CA SER A 131 15.67 -6.41 -25.59
C SER A 131 14.56 -5.73 -26.38
N SER A 132 14.71 -4.43 -26.70
CA SER A 132 13.75 -3.69 -27.54
C SER A 132 13.73 -4.19 -28.99
N LEU A 133 14.90 -4.38 -29.61
CA LEU A 133 15.02 -4.87 -31.00
C LEU A 133 14.46 -6.28 -31.17
N ILE A 134 14.83 -7.20 -30.28
CA ILE A 134 14.37 -8.60 -30.32
C ILE A 134 12.87 -8.67 -30.03
N SER A 135 12.37 -7.93 -29.02
CA SER A 135 10.94 -7.90 -28.69
C SER A 135 10.07 -7.44 -29.87
N GLN A 136 10.53 -6.45 -30.62
CA GLN A 136 9.83 -5.96 -31.81
C GLN A 136 9.99 -6.90 -33.00
N GLY A 137 11.17 -7.51 -33.20
CA GLY A 137 11.38 -8.55 -34.22
C GLY A 137 10.50 -9.77 -34.00
N LEU A 138 10.32 -10.20 -32.76
CA LEU A 138 9.41 -11.27 -32.35
C LEU A 138 7.94 -10.92 -32.60
N ALA A 139 7.55 -9.64 -32.55
CA ALA A 139 6.19 -9.19 -32.86
C ALA A 139 5.90 -9.11 -34.37
N ALA A 140 6.94 -8.99 -35.20
CA ALA A 140 6.82 -8.80 -36.64
C ALA A 140 6.74 -10.11 -37.46
N SER A 141 7.07 -11.28 -36.88
CA SER A 141 7.07 -12.58 -37.56
C SER A 141 6.57 -13.71 -36.67
N ASN A 142 5.69 -14.57 -37.19
CA ASN A 142 5.17 -15.76 -36.49
C ASN A 142 6.18 -16.93 -36.43
N LYS A 143 7.28 -16.88 -37.19
CA LYS A 143 8.40 -17.83 -37.10
C LYS A 143 9.63 -17.13 -36.54
N THR A 144 10.26 -17.74 -35.54
CA THR A 144 11.50 -17.25 -34.95
C THR A 144 12.61 -17.25 -36.00
N PRO A 145 13.19 -16.11 -36.36
CA PRO A 145 14.34 -16.06 -37.25
C PRO A 145 15.56 -16.73 -36.58
N ALA A 146 16.36 -17.51 -37.33
CA ALA A 146 17.51 -18.26 -36.78
C ALA A 146 18.53 -17.40 -36.01
N HIS A 147 18.63 -16.11 -36.33
CA HIS A 147 19.51 -15.14 -35.66
C HIS A 147 18.98 -14.71 -34.27
N VAL A 148 17.68 -14.84 -34.00
CA VAL A 148 17.07 -14.63 -32.66
C VAL A 148 17.45 -15.77 -31.72
N ASP A 149 17.46 -17.02 -32.21
CA ASP A 149 17.81 -18.21 -31.43
C ASP A 149 19.27 -18.20 -30.95
N GLU A 150 20.17 -17.50 -31.66
CA GLU A 150 21.56 -17.32 -31.23
C GLU A 150 21.74 -16.18 -30.21
N ALA A 151 20.93 -15.13 -30.32
CA ALA A 151 21.06 -13.91 -29.51
C ALA A 151 20.36 -14.01 -28.15
N LEU A 152 19.16 -14.60 -28.10
CA LEU A 152 18.35 -14.73 -26.88
C LEU A 152 19.08 -15.43 -25.72
N PRO A 153 19.74 -16.60 -25.93
CA PRO A 153 20.52 -17.27 -24.89
C PRO A 153 21.58 -16.39 -24.21
N LYS A 154 22.29 -15.57 -25.00
CA LYS A 154 23.36 -14.70 -24.50
C LYS A 154 22.78 -13.52 -23.72
N LEU A 155 21.66 -12.96 -24.18
CA LEU A 155 20.94 -11.90 -23.49
C LEU A 155 20.33 -12.38 -22.16
N PHE A 156 19.70 -13.55 -22.14
CA PHE A 156 19.15 -14.13 -20.92
C PHE A 156 20.23 -14.41 -19.87
N SER A 157 21.41 -14.90 -20.26
CA SER A 157 22.52 -15.09 -19.34
C SER A 157 22.98 -13.76 -18.71
N TYR A 158 23.09 -12.68 -19.49
CA TYR A 158 23.39 -11.34 -18.95
C TYR A 158 22.29 -10.84 -18.01
N LEU A 159 21.01 -10.92 -18.39
CA LEU A 159 19.89 -10.51 -17.55
C LEU A 159 19.81 -11.33 -16.25
N SER A 160 20.24 -12.59 -16.27
CA SER A 160 20.35 -13.41 -15.06
C SER A 160 21.37 -12.84 -14.08
N THR A 161 22.49 -12.29 -14.56
CA THR A 161 23.47 -11.62 -13.69
C THR A 161 22.90 -10.35 -13.05
N LEU A 162 22.11 -9.56 -13.79
CA LEU A 162 21.42 -8.38 -13.24
C LEU A 162 20.35 -8.77 -12.21
N ALA A 163 19.57 -9.82 -12.49
CA ALA A 163 18.55 -10.33 -11.57
C ALA A 163 19.14 -10.89 -10.26
N ARG A 164 20.43 -11.27 -10.23
CA ARG A 164 21.17 -11.68 -9.02
C ARG A 164 21.83 -10.52 -8.27
N SER A 165 21.81 -9.30 -8.81
CA SER A 165 22.39 -8.14 -8.12
C SER A 165 21.65 -7.87 -6.80
N SER A 166 22.34 -7.27 -5.83
CA SER A 166 21.71 -6.76 -4.60
C SER A 166 20.90 -5.49 -4.83
N ASP A 167 21.07 -4.81 -5.96
CA ASP A 167 20.37 -3.58 -6.30
C ASP A 167 18.97 -3.88 -6.86
N SER A 168 17.93 -3.48 -6.12
CA SER A 168 16.53 -3.66 -6.52
C SER A 168 16.15 -2.98 -7.84
N GLY A 169 16.82 -1.89 -8.22
CA GLY A 169 16.62 -1.21 -9.49
C GLY A 169 17.21 -1.98 -10.68
N LEU A 170 18.37 -2.62 -10.50
CA LEU A 170 18.96 -3.50 -11.52
C LEU A 170 18.13 -4.79 -11.69
N GLN A 171 17.65 -5.35 -10.57
CA GLN A 171 16.71 -6.47 -10.59
C GLN A 171 15.44 -6.10 -11.38
N ASP A 172 14.88 -4.91 -11.13
CA ASP A 172 13.66 -4.46 -11.80
C ASP A 172 13.88 -4.26 -13.31
N ILE A 173 15.03 -3.70 -13.72
CA ILE A 173 15.42 -3.59 -15.14
C ILE A 173 15.46 -4.97 -15.80
N ALA A 174 16.13 -5.95 -15.16
CA ALA A 174 16.26 -7.30 -15.72
C ALA A 174 14.89 -7.96 -15.95
N VAL A 175 13.99 -7.82 -15.00
CA VAL A 175 12.65 -8.42 -15.02
C VAL A 175 11.75 -7.75 -16.07
N GLN A 176 11.82 -6.43 -16.21
CA GLN A 176 11.10 -5.72 -17.28
C GLN A 176 11.58 -6.15 -18.67
N GLU A 177 12.90 -6.32 -18.85
CA GLU A 177 13.48 -6.82 -20.10
C GLU A 177 13.08 -8.28 -20.38
N TYR A 178 13.07 -9.16 -19.38
CA TYR A 178 12.51 -10.51 -19.54
C TYR A 178 11.06 -10.47 -20.00
N SER A 179 10.22 -9.63 -19.38
CA SER A 179 8.82 -9.51 -19.74
C SER A 179 8.62 -9.04 -21.19
N ALA A 180 9.48 -8.14 -21.66
CA ALA A 180 9.47 -7.70 -23.05
C ALA A 180 9.83 -8.82 -24.04
N LEU A 181 10.71 -9.75 -23.66
CA LEU A 181 11.22 -10.83 -24.51
C LEU A 181 10.29 -12.06 -24.56
N LEU A 182 9.53 -12.36 -23.50
CA LEU A 182 8.71 -13.58 -23.35
C LEU A 182 7.35 -13.55 -24.07
N LYS A 183 7.25 -12.84 -25.19
CA LYS A 183 5.99 -12.66 -25.94
C LYS A 183 5.58 -13.89 -26.76
N THR A 184 6.55 -14.68 -27.24
CA THR A 184 6.31 -15.83 -28.14
C THR A 184 6.59 -17.16 -27.46
N ARG A 185 6.00 -18.25 -27.97
CA ARG A 185 6.25 -19.60 -27.46
C ARG A 185 7.73 -19.99 -27.53
N ALA A 186 8.38 -19.76 -28.67
CA ALA A 186 9.80 -20.08 -28.85
C ALA A 186 10.72 -19.34 -27.86
N SER A 187 10.46 -18.05 -27.59
CA SER A 187 11.21 -17.31 -26.57
C SER A 187 11.03 -17.87 -25.16
N ARG A 188 9.83 -18.38 -24.84
CA ARG A 188 9.54 -19.02 -23.54
C ARG A 188 10.22 -20.39 -23.42
N GLU A 189 10.21 -21.19 -24.47
CA GLU A 189 10.91 -22.48 -24.53
C GLU A 189 12.43 -22.31 -24.35
N LEU A 190 13.04 -21.33 -25.01
CA LEU A 190 14.45 -21.00 -24.84
C LEU A 190 14.77 -20.48 -23.42
N TYR A 191 13.94 -19.60 -22.88
CA TYR A 191 14.08 -19.14 -21.49
C TYR A 191 14.02 -20.30 -20.49
N TRP A 192 13.07 -21.23 -20.72
CA TRP A 192 12.89 -22.42 -19.89
C TRP A 192 14.06 -23.40 -19.99
N SER A 193 14.69 -23.52 -21.17
CA SER A 193 15.90 -24.35 -21.34
C SER A 193 17.06 -23.90 -20.43
N GLN A 194 17.09 -22.61 -20.07
CA GLN A 194 18.08 -21.99 -19.18
C GLN A 194 17.54 -21.71 -17.77
N ARG A 195 16.42 -22.33 -17.37
CA ARG A 195 15.71 -22.04 -16.11
C ARG A 195 16.59 -22.04 -14.84
N LYS A 196 17.63 -22.87 -14.79
CA LYS A 196 18.58 -22.90 -13.66
C LYS A 196 19.31 -21.57 -13.45
N GLU A 197 19.55 -20.82 -14.52
CA GLU A 197 20.18 -19.51 -14.44
C GLU A 197 19.13 -18.40 -14.37
N THR A 198 18.08 -18.48 -15.17
CA THR A 198 17.12 -17.37 -15.34
C THR A 198 16.07 -17.31 -14.24
N LEU A 199 15.56 -18.45 -13.77
CA LEU A 199 14.42 -18.52 -12.86
C LEU A 199 14.80 -18.47 -11.37
N ASN A 200 15.92 -19.09 -10.99
CA ASN A 200 16.39 -19.12 -9.59
C ASN A 200 16.41 -17.73 -8.90
N PRO A 201 16.96 -16.67 -9.52
CA PRO A 201 16.98 -15.34 -8.90
C PRO A 201 15.56 -14.76 -8.71
N LEU A 202 14.65 -15.05 -9.62
CA LEU A 202 13.25 -14.59 -9.54
C LEU A 202 12.50 -15.30 -8.39
N ILE A 203 12.74 -16.59 -8.22
CA ILE A 203 12.16 -17.38 -7.12
C ILE A 203 12.72 -16.93 -5.77
N GLU A 204 14.00 -16.57 -5.68
CA GLU A 204 14.59 -15.99 -4.47
C GLU A 204 13.92 -14.66 -4.10
N ILE A 205 13.64 -13.79 -5.08
CA ILE A 205 12.89 -12.54 -4.86
C ILE A 205 11.46 -12.84 -4.36
N LEU A 206 10.77 -13.82 -4.95
CA LEU A 206 9.44 -14.23 -4.49
C LEU A 206 9.44 -14.81 -3.07
N ARG A 207 10.45 -15.63 -2.73
CA ARG A 207 10.62 -16.20 -1.38
C ARG A 207 10.94 -15.14 -0.36
N ALA A 208 11.82 -14.19 -0.70
CA ALA A 208 12.08 -13.03 0.13
C ALA A 208 10.78 -12.28 0.41
N ALA A 209 10.00 -11.95 -0.64
CA ALA A 209 8.70 -11.28 -0.52
C ALA A 209 7.66 -12.07 0.29
N ALA A 210 7.69 -13.40 0.26
CA ALA A 210 6.83 -14.27 1.05
C ALA A 210 7.24 -14.35 2.54
N GLY A 211 8.40 -13.80 2.91
CA GLY A 211 8.96 -13.84 4.26
C GLY A 211 9.68 -15.13 4.60
N THR A 212 10.08 -15.92 3.60
CA THR A 212 10.80 -17.19 3.76
C THR A 212 12.28 -16.97 3.43
N THR A 213 13.19 -17.10 4.40
CA THR A 213 14.63 -16.95 4.16
C THR A 213 15.27 -18.28 3.79
N SER A 214 15.87 -18.34 2.60
CA SER A 214 16.49 -19.52 1.96
C SER A 214 15.58 -20.74 1.76
N SER A 215 15.88 -21.51 0.71
CA SER A 215 15.23 -22.75 0.30
C SER A 215 15.14 -23.77 1.45
N GLY A 216 14.14 -23.68 2.33
CA GLY A 216 14.07 -24.56 3.50
C GLY A 216 12.91 -24.33 4.46
N ASP A 217 12.42 -23.10 4.63
CA ASP A 217 11.31 -22.85 5.56
C ASP A 217 9.95 -22.71 4.84
N THR A 218 9.37 -23.85 4.46
CA THR A 218 7.92 -23.95 4.22
C THR A 218 7.24 -24.64 5.39
N THR A 219 7.46 -24.17 6.62
CA THR A 219 6.54 -24.50 7.71
C THR A 219 5.21 -23.81 7.40
N PRO A 220 4.10 -24.54 7.20
CA PRO A 220 2.79 -23.90 7.22
C PRO A 220 2.59 -23.44 8.65
N MET A 221 2.66 -22.13 8.89
CA MET A 221 2.29 -21.49 10.16
C MET A 221 0.96 -22.09 10.63
N ASN A 222 1.06 -23.00 11.60
CA ASN A 222 -0.09 -23.67 12.18
C ASN A 222 -0.58 -22.73 13.29
N GLY A 223 -1.47 -21.81 12.93
CA GLY A 223 -2.07 -20.88 13.87
C GLY A 223 -2.64 -19.65 13.18
N ASN A 224 -3.75 -19.13 13.71
CA ASN A 224 -4.34 -17.85 13.36
C ASN A 224 -3.34 -16.70 13.61
N ALA A 225 -2.33 -16.55 12.76
CA ALA A 225 -1.46 -15.39 12.77
C ALA A 225 -2.27 -14.18 12.31
N SER A 226 -2.54 -13.31 13.27
CA SER A 226 -3.20 -12.02 13.07
C SER A 226 -2.49 -11.23 11.98
N VAL A 227 -3.27 -10.69 11.05
CA VAL A 227 -2.90 -9.77 9.95
C VAL A 227 -2.19 -8.47 10.44
N ARG A 228 -1.95 -8.32 11.75
CA ARG A 228 -1.54 -7.08 12.41
C ARG A 228 -0.02 -6.84 12.52
N SER A 229 0.83 -7.62 11.84
CA SER A 229 2.30 -7.47 11.93
C SER A 229 3.00 -7.13 10.60
N LEU A 230 2.32 -6.49 9.64
CA LEU A 230 2.98 -5.89 8.47
C LEU A 230 3.16 -4.38 8.70
N GLY A 231 4.41 -3.96 8.81
CA GLY A 231 4.79 -2.55 8.87
C GLY A 231 4.37 -1.79 7.62
N THR A 232 4.01 -0.52 7.80
CA THR A 232 3.51 0.40 6.77
C THR A 232 4.61 1.00 5.89
N ASP A 233 5.67 0.23 5.58
CA ASP A 233 6.69 0.63 4.60
C ASP A 233 6.62 -0.31 3.40
N THR A 234 6.09 0.20 2.28
CA THR A 234 6.26 -0.14 0.83
C THR A 234 6.76 -1.52 0.32
N GLY A 235 6.83 -2.56 1.14
CA GLY A 235 7.30 -3.89 0.78
C GLY A 235 6.53 -4.98 1.54
N LEU A 236 6.48 -6.16 0.94
CA LEU A 236 6.04 -7.36 1.66
C LEU A 236 7.16 -7.81 2.61
N ALA A 237 6.97 -8.91 3.34
CA ALA A 237 8.02 -9.46 4.20
C ALA A 237 9.35 -9.57 3.42
N GLY A 238 10.50 -9.35 4.08
CA GLY A 238 11.82 -9.49 3.45
C GLY A 238 12.35 -8.29 2.64
N GLY A 239 11.69 -7.12 2.65
CA GLY A 239 12.26 -5.88 2.09
C GLY A 239 12.16 -5.73 0.57
N VAL A 240 11.39 -6.60 -0.10
CA VAL A 240 11.16 -6.54 -1.56
C VAL A 240 10.10 -5.49 -1.88
N GLY A 241 10.43 -4.53 -2.75
CA GLY A 241 9.50 -3.50 -3.20
C GLY A 241 8.32 -4.07 -3.99
N ILE A 242 7.11 -3.51 -3.77
CA ILE A 242 5.85 -3.97 -4.39
C ILE A 242 5.91 -3.97 -5.93
N GLN A 243 6.61 -2.99 -6.53
CA GLN A 243 6.76 -2.87 -7.98
C GLN A 243 7.60 -4.02 -8.57
N LEU A 244 8.75 -4.29 -7.96
CA LEU A 244 9.63 -5.40 -8.35
C LEU A 244 8.88 -6.74 -8.26
N LEU A 245 8.15 -6.97 -7.15
CA LEU A 245 7.34 -8.18 -7.00
C LEU A 245 6.32 -8.34 -8.14
N TYR A 246 5.61 -7.25 -8.49
CA TYR A 246 4.64 -7.30 -9.58
C TYR A 246 5.29 -7.67 -10.92
N HIS A 247 6.44 -7.09 -11.25
CA HIS A 247 7.16 -7.42 -12.48
C HIS A 247 7.65 -8.88 -12.48
N VAL A 248 8.14 -9.38 -11.34
CA VAL A 248 8.60 -10.78 -11.24
C VAL A 248 7.43 -11.74 -11.46
N LEU A 249 6.28 -11.45 -10.86
CA LEU A 249 5.06 -12.23 -11.07
C LEU A 249 4.58 -12.16 -12.52
N LEU A 250 4.75 -11.01 -13.20
CA LEU A 250 4.40 -10.87 -14.61
C LEU A 250 5.22 -11.80 -15.51
N VAL A 251 6.53 -11.91 -15.25
CA VAL A 251 7.42 -12.84 -15.98
C VAL A 251 6.99 -14.29 -15.75
N ILE A 252 6.69 -14.67 -14.52
CA ILE A 252 6.21 -16.03 -14.19
C ILE A 252 4.86 -16.30 -14.86
N TRP A 253 3.93 -15.34 -14.81
CA TRP A 253 2.64 -15.43 -15.50
C TRP A 253 2.81 -15.64 -17.00
N GLN A 254 3.73 -14.94 -17.66
CA GLN A 254 4.03 -15.15 -19.08
C GLN A 254 4.52 -16.57 -19.38
N LEU A 255 5.28 -17.20 -18.48
CA LEU A 255 5.71 -18.59 -18.63
C LEU A 255 4.54 -19.58 -18.47
N THR A 256 3.58 -19.28 -17.59
CA THR A 256 2.43 -20.18 -17.34
C THR A 256 1.52 -20.40 -18.55
N PHE A 257 1.61 -19.57 -19.59
CA PHE A 257 0.91 -19.82 -20.86
C PHE A 257 1.40 -21.10 -21.56
N GLU A 258 2.62 -21.57 -21.28
CA GLU A 258 3.13 -22.87 -21.72
C GLU A 258 3.02 -23.89 -20.58
N GLY A 259 1.88 -23.91 -19.88
CA GLY A 259 1.64 -24.67 -18.65
C GLY A 259 1.98 -26.16 -18.78
N ASP A 260 1.70 -26.78 -19.93
CA ASP A 260 2.05 -28.20 -20.20
C ASP A 260 3.56 -28.47 -20.14
N LEU A 261 4.39 -27.50 -20.53
CA LEU A 261 5.85 -27.62 -20.55
C LEU A 261 6.47 -27.25 -19.19
N VAL A 262 5.97 -26.18 -18.57
CA VAL A 262 6.62 -25.56 -17.41
C VAL A 262 6.00 -25.96 -16.08
N GLY A 263 4.73 -26.38 -16.07
CA GLY A 263 3.95 -26.47 -14.84
C GLY A 263 4.46 -27.52 -13.86
N GLN A 264 4.81 -28.72 -14.32
CA GLN A 264 5.37 -29.76 -13.46
C GLN A 264 6.76 -29.35 -12.94
N GLY A 265 7.63 -28.84 -13.82
CA GLY A 265 8.99 -28.44 -13.43
C GLY A 265 9.02 -27.24 -12.47
N LEU A 266 8.08 -26.29 -12.58
CA LEU A 266 8.00 -25.14 -11.67
C LEU A 266 7.64 -25.56 -10.24
N ASP A 267 6.73 -26.51 -10.07
CA ASP A 267 6.31 -26.98 -8.75
C ASP A 267 7.35 -27.95 -8.16
N GLU A 268 7.87 -28.89 -8.96
CA GLU A 268 8.89 -29.86 -8.52
C GLU A 268 10.22 -29.20 -8.13
N GLU A 269 10.66 -28.15 -8.83
CA GLU A 269 11.95 -27.49 -8.55
C GLU A 269 11.83 -26.35 -7.52
N HIS A 270 10.66 -25.72 -7.37
CA HIS A 270 10.52 -24.46 -6.62
C HIS A 270 9.32 -24.33 -5.68
N ASP A 271 8.42 -25.31 -5.61
CA ASP A 271 7.18 -25.25 -4.82
C ASP A 271 6.32 -24.01 -5.16
N ILE A 272 6.14 -23.75 -6.46
CA ILE A 272 5.48 -22.53 -6.94
C ILE A 272 4.03 -22.43 -6.46
N VAL A 273 3.29 -23.54 -6.36
CA VAL A 273 1.88 -23.52 -5.94
C VAL A 273 1.75 -23.11 -4.47
N PRO A 274 2.48 -23.72 -3.52
CA PRO A 274 2.57 -23.23 -2.15
C PRO A 274 3.05 -21.78 -2.03
N LEU A 275 4.06 -21.38 -2.80
CA LEU A 275 4.62 -20.03 -2.77
C LEU A 275 3.60 -18.97 -3.22
N CYS A 276 2.87 -19.22 -4.31
CA CYS A 276 1.79 -18.36 -4.78
C CYS A 276 0.63 -18.27 -3.77
N ALA A 277 0.26 -19.38 -3.12
CA ALA A 277 -0.76 -19.38 -2.08
C ALA A 277 -0.33 -18.56 -0.84
N GLN A 278 0.94 -18.62 -0.46
CA GLN A 278 1.49 -17.81 0.62
C GLN A 278 1.52 -16.32 0.25
N LEU A 279 1.98 -15.97 -0.96
CA LEU A 279 1.98 -14.59 -1.45
C LEU A 279 0.55 -14.02 -1.55
N LEU A 280 -0.42 -14.81 -1.97
CA LEU A 280 -1.83 -14.41 -2.04
C LEU A 280 -2.42 -14.14 -0.64
N ARG A 281 -1.94 -14.86 0.39
CA ARG A 281 -2.32 -14.65 1.79
C ARG A 281 -1.80 -13.32 2.34
N VAL A 282 -0.55 -12.96 2.01
CA VAL A 282 0.10 -11.74 2.53
C VAL A 282 -0.12 -10.49 1.66
N SER A 283 -0.57 -10.66 0.41
CA SER A 283 -0.73 -9.56 -0.55
C SER A 283 -1.82 -8.55 -0.12
N PRO A 284 -1.47 -7.25 0.05
CA PRO A 284 -2.43 -6.19 0.34
C PRO A 284 -2.99 -5.51 -0.92
N LYS A 285 -2.46 -5.83 -2.12
CA LYS A 285 -2.82 -5.15 -3.38
C LYS A 285 -3.61 -6.06 -4.31
N GLU A 286 -4.71 -5.53 -4.86
CA GLU A 286 -5.60 -6.23 -5.79
C GLU A 286 -4.86 -6.65 -7.07
N LYS A 287 -4.07 -5.74 -7.66
CA LYS A 287 -3.28 -6.01 -8.87
C LYS A 287 -2.32 -7.20 -8.75
N ILE A 288 -1.66 -7.37 -7.60
CA ILE A 288 -0.78 -8.51 -7.33
C ILE A 288 -1.60 -9.79 -7.13
N SER A 289 -2.69 -9.69 -6.38
CA SER A 289 -3.60 -10.81 -6.14
C SER A 289 -4.19 -11.34 -7.45
N ARG A 290 -4.51 -10.44 -8.39
CA ARG A 290 -4.99 -10.78 -9.73
C ARG A 290 -3.98 -11.61 -10.52
N VAL A 291 -2.72 -11.16 -10.59
CA VAL A 291 -1.68 -11.91 -11.31
C VAL A 291 -1.41 -13.27 -10.65
N LEU A 292 -1.44 -13.35 -9.31
CA LEU A 292 -1.30 -14.62 -8.59
C LEU A 292 -2.43 -15.60 -8.90
N LEU A 293 -3.68 -15.13 -8.98
CA LEU A 293 -4.81 -15.98 -9.38
C LEU A 293 -4.67 -16.46 -10.83
N ALA A 294 -4.27 -15.57 -11.75
CA ALA A 294 -4.06 -15.94 -13.15
C ALA A 294 -2.93 -16.98 -13.33
N ILE A 295 -1.83 -16.86 -12.59
CA ILE A 295 -0.74 -17.85 -12.55
C ILE A 295 -1.29 -19.21 -12.11
N LEU A 296 -2.00 -19.24 -10.98
CA LEU A 296 -2.57 -20.48 -10.43
C LEU A 296 -3.59 -21.09 -11.40
N ASN A 297 -4.44 -20.27 -12.04
CA ASN A 297 -5.47 -20.73 -12.97
C ASN A 297 -4.81 -21.39 -14.20
N ASN A 298 -3.81 -20.75 -14.80
CA ASN A 298 -3.08 -21.30 -15.95
C ASN A 298 -2.37 -22.63 -15.63
N LEU A 299 -1.68 -22.70 -14.49
CA LEU A 299 -0.94 -23.90 -14.10
C LEU A 299 -1.86 -25.08 -13.78
N LEU A 300 -2.91 -24.85 -12.99
CA LEU A 300 -3.83 -25.90 -12.53
C LEU A 300 -4.75 -26.39 -13.65
N THR A 301 -5.11 -25.52 -14.60
CA THR A 301 -5.88 -25.92 -15.79
C THR A 301 -5.06 -26.86 -16.69
N SER A 302 -3.77 -26.58 -16.86
CA SER A 302 -2.89 -27.35 -17.75
C SER A 302 -2.45 -28.69 -17.13
N ASN A 303 -2.16 -28.73 -15.82
CA ASN A 303 -1.67 -29.93 -15.12
C ASN A 303 -2.53 -30.32 -13.93
N ASN A 304 -3.79 -30.68 -14.19
CA ASN A 304 -4.77 -31.01 -13.16
C ASN A 304 -4.37 -32.23 -12.29
N GLN A 305 -3.80 -33.29 -12.88
CA GLN A 305 -3.51 -34.54 -12.17
C GLN A 305 -2.38 -34.43 -11.15
N THR A 306 -1.40 -33.55 -11.38
CA THR A 306 -0.19 -33.44 -10.55
C THR A 306 -0.23 -32.22 -9.61
N LEU A 307 -0.79 -31.09 -10.05
CA LEU A 307 -0.73 -29.83 -9.31
C LEU A 307 -1.96 -29.55 -8.41
N LEU A 308 -3.13 -30.13 -8.70
CA LEU A 308 -4.31 -30.01 -7.81
C LEU A 308 -4.07 -30.61 -6.40
N PRO A 309 -3.38 -31.76 -6.23
CA PRO A 309 -2.95 -32.22 -4.92
C PRO A 309 -2.15 -31.17 -4.13
N ALA A 310 -1.15 -30.55 -4.77
CA ALA A 310 -0.30 -29.53 -4.15
C ALA A 310 -1.11 -28.28 -3.75
N ALA A 311 -2.07 -27.87 -4.58
CA ALA A 311 -2.96 -26.74 -4.29
C ALA A 311 -3.87 -26.97 -3.07
N ILE A 312 -4.37 -28.20 -2.88
CA ILE A 312 -5.16 -28.57 -1.71
C ILE A 312 -4.28 -28.59 -0.45
N GLN A 313 -3.08 -29.15 -0.55
CA GLN A 313 -2.10 -29.17 0.54
C GLN A 313 -1.67 -27.76 0.98
N ALA A 314 -1.63 -26.80 0.06
CA ALA A 314 -1.37 -25.38 0.34
C ALA A 314 -2.55 -24.63 0.99
N ARG A 315 -3.70 -25.30 1.23
CA ARG A 315 -4.95 -24.71 1.74
C ARG A 315 -5.53 -23.63 0.81
N LEU A 316 -5.35 -23.78 -0.50
CA LEU A 316 -5.89 -22.84 -1.48
C LEU A 316 -7.43 -22.71 -1.41
N PRO A 317 -8.24 -23.78 -1.20
CA PRO A 317 -9.70 -23.65 -1.15
C PRO A 317 -10.21 -22.68 -0.07
N SER A 318 -9.64 -22.73 1.14
CA SER A 318 -10.05 -21.83 2.23
C SER A 318 -9.53 -20.40 2.01
N LEU A 319 -8.38 -20.25 1.37
CA LEU A 319 -7.84 -18.94 0.99
C LEU A 319 -8.72 -18.25 -0.06
N LEU A 320 -9.15 -18.97 -1.11
CA LEU A 320 -10.04 -18.42 -2.14
C LEU A 320 -11.39 -17.98 -1.57
N ALA A 321 -11.94 -18.72 -0.59
CA ALA A 321 -13.15 -18.33 0.13
C ALA A 321 -12.97 -17.01 0.89
N ASN A 322 -11.82 -16.81 1.53
CA ASN A 322 -11.49 -15.56 2.23
C ASN A 322 -11.28 -14.38 1.27
N VAL A 323 -10.69 -14.63 0.10
CA VAL A 323 -10.48 -13.61 -0.94
C VAL A 323 -11.82 -13.15 -1.52
N LYS A 324 -12.78 -14.06 -1.74
CA LYS A 324 -14.14 -13.73 -2.20
C LYS A 324 -14.93 -12.86 -1.22
N GLY A 325 -14.59 -12.90 0.07
CA GLY A 325 -15.20 -12.03 1.10
C GLY A 325 -14.75 -10.57 1.05
N ARG A 326 -13.77 -10.22 0.20
CA ARG A 326 -13.30 -8.84 -0.01
C ARG A 326 -14.17 -8.16 -1.08
N HIS A 327 -14.52 -6.89 -0.91
CA HIS A 327 -15.25 -6.11 -1.91
C HIS A 327 -14.34 -5.84 -3.13
N ILE A 328 -14.39 -6.69 -4.14
CA ILE A 328 -13.59 -6.63 -5.38
C ILE A 328 -14.55 -6.51 -6.57
N ASN A 329 -14.28 -5.57 -7.48
CA ASN A 329 -15.16 -5.22 -8.60
C ASN A 329 -14.59 -5.60 -9.99
N ASP A 330 -13.46 -6.29 -10.06
CA ASP A 330 -12.82 -6.73 -11.32
C ASP A 330 -13.45 -8.04 -11.83
N GLU A 331 -14.04 -8.02 -13.02
CA GLU A 331 -14.74 -9.16 -13.63
C GLU A 331 -13.81 -10.34 -13.97
N GLU A 332 -12.59 -10.07 -14.46
CA GLU A 332 -11.63 -11.13 -14.80
C GLU A 332 -11.05 -11.75 -13.53
N PHE A 333 -10.82 -10.95 -12.48
CA PHE A 333 -10.42 -11.45 -11.17
C PHE A 333 -11.46 -12.42 -10.58
N LEU A 334 -12.74 -12.04 -10.64
CA LEU A 334 -13.84 -12.87 -10.14
C LEU A 334 -13.99 -14.14 -10.99
N GLY A 335 -13.79 -14.04 -12.32
CA GLY A 335 -13.79 -15.18 -13.24
C GLY A 335 -12.70 -16.21 -12.92
N ASP A 336 -11.45 -15.77 -12.75
CA ASP A 336 -10.33 -16.64 -12.37
C ASP A 336 -10.55 -17.28 -10.98
N LEU A 337 -11.09 -16.51 -10.03
CA LEU A 337 -11.39 -16.99 -8.68
C LEU A 337 -12.45 -18.11 -8.71
N ASP A 338 -13.55 -17.91 -9.44
CA ASP A 338 -14.63 -18.89 -9.52
C ASP A 338 -14.21 -20.13 -10.32
N SER A 339 -13.40 -19.98 -11.38
CA SER A 339 -12.77 -21.08 -12.12
C SER A 339 -11.91 -21.97 -11.22
N LEU A 340 -10.99 -21.36 -10.47
CA LEU A 340 -10.11 -22.07 -9.52
C LEU A 340 -10.91 -22.81 -8.44
N LYS A 341 -11.97 -22.17 -7.93
CA LYS A 341 -12.83 -22.78 -6.92
C LYS A 341 -13.57 -24.00 -7.48
N ALA A 342 -14.12 -23.91 -8.68
CA ALA A 342 -14.80 -25.02 -9.33
C ALA A 342 -13.85 -26.22 -9.53
N MET A 343 -12.65 -25.99 -10.06
CA MET A 343 -11.65 -27.05 -10.28
C MET A 343 -11.25 -27.76 -8.97
N LEU A 344 -11.04 -27.00 -7.89
CA LEU A 344 -10.68 -27.57 -6.59
C LEU A 344 -11.84 -28.32 -5.93
N GLU A 345 -13.07 -27.83 -6.06
CA GLU A 345 -14.27 -28.52 -5.56
C GLU A 345 -14.54 -29.82 -6.31
N ASP A 346 -14.38 -29.83 -7.63
CA ASP A 346 -14.60 -31.03 -8.45
C ASP A 346 -13.54 -32.09 -8.19
N TYR A 347 -12.28 -31.68 -8.02
CA TYR A 347 -11.22 -32.58 -7.57
C TYR A 347 -11.51 -33.13 -6.16
N SER A 348 -11.87 -32.27 -5.20
CA SER A 348 -12.18 -32.70 -3.82
C SER A 348 -13.36 -33.67 -3.72
N LYS A 349 -14.33 -33.61 -4.64
CA LYS A 349 -15.44 -34.58 -4.71
C LYS A 349 -15.03 -35.93 -5.31
N SER A 350 -13.98 -35.95 -6.13
CA SER A 350 -13.53 -37.12 -6.88
C SER A 350 -12.51 -38.00 -6.13
N GLN A 351 -11.87 -37.48 -5.09
CA GLN A 351 -10.80 -38.18 -4.36
C GLN A 351 -11.36 -39.11 -3.27
N THR A 352 -10.87 -40.35 -3.23
CA THR A 352 -11.01 -41.20 -2.04
C THR A 352 -9.84 -40.95 -1.07
N THR A 353 -10.00 -41.27 0.22
CA THR A 353 -8.90 -41.16 1.21
C THR A 353 -7.67 -41.99 0.84
N PHE A 354 -7.82 -43.01 -0.02
CA PHE A 354 -6.73 -43.79 -0.60
C PHE A 354 -5.99 -43.05 -1.71
N ASP A 355 -6.70 -42.34 -2.58
CA ASP A 355 -6.10 -41.57 -3.67
C ASP A 355 -5.29 -40.38 -3.12
N GLU A 356 -5.77 -39.75 -2.04
CA GLU A 356 -5.04 -38.72 -1.28
C GLU A 356 -3.71 -39.28 -0.73
N TYR A 357 -3.74 -40.44 -0.07
CA TYR A 357 -2.53 -41.11 0.43
C TYR A 357 -1.55 -41.47 -0.69
N ALA A 358 -2.06 -42.06 -1.78
CA ALA A 358 -1.23 -42.44 -2.92
C ALA A 358 -0.60 -41.23 -3.60
N ALA A 359 -1.30 -40.09 -3.67
CA ALA A 359 -0.76 -38.83 -4.19
C ALA A 359 0.35 -38.25 -3.29
N GLU A 360 0.16 -38.24 -1.95
CA GLU A 360 1.18 -37.78 -0.99
C GLU A 360 2.45 -38.63 -1.04
N VAL A 361 2.31 -39.96 -1.10
CA VAL A 361 3.45 -40.87 -1.19
C VAL A 361 4.15 -40.76 -2.55
N ARG A 362 3.43 -40.51 -3.65
CA ARG A 362 4.06 -40.31 -4.96
C ARG A 362 4.80 -38.98 -5.06
N SER A 363 4.26 -37.91 -4.48
CA SER A 363 4.89 -36.58 -4.48
C SER A 363 6.12 -36.52 -3.56
N GLY A 364 6.19 -37.40 -2.56
CA GLY A 364 7.30 -37.47 -1.61
C GLY A 364 7.16 -36.52 -0.41
N HIS A 365 6.18 -35.60 -0.45
CA HIS A 365 5.93 -34.61 0.60
C HIS A 365 4.82 -35.10 1.54
N LEU A 366 5.21 -35.85 2.56
CA LEU A 366 4.26 -36.40 3.54
C LEU A 366 3.86 -35.35 4.57
N ARG A 367 2.55 -35.22 4.85
CA ARG A 367 2.04 -34.36 5.92
C ARG A 367 1.09 -35.11 6.82
N TRP A 368 0.90 -34.61 8.03
CA TRP A 368 -0.07 -35.16 8.96
C TRP A 368 -1.51 -34.92 8.50
N SER A 369 -1.97 -35.71 7.51
CA SER A 369 -3.33 -35.69 6.95
C SER A 369 -4.16 -36.88 7.47
N PRO A 370 -5.49 -36.88 7.26
CA PRO A 370 -6.37 -37.95 7.78
C PRO A 370 -5.92 -39.39 7.45
N PRO A 371 -5.36 -39.71 6.26
CA PRO A 371 -4.80 -41.03 5.98
C PRO A 371 -3.66 -41.46 6.92
N HIS A 372 -2.77 -40.55 7.31
CA HIS A 372 -1.63 -40.85 8.20
C HIS A 372 -2.02 -40.96 9.68
N ARG A 373 -3.22 -40.51 10.06
CA ARG A 373 -3.66 -40.42 11.47
C ARG A 373 -4.79 -41.37 11.86
N LYS A 374 -5.69 -41.70 10.93
CA LYS A 374 -6.90 -42.45 11.24
C LYS A 374 -6.62 -43.96 11.20
N PRO A 375 -6.81 -44.71 12.31
CA PRO A 375 -6.64 -46.16 12.31
C PRO A 375 -7.59 -46.88 11.33
N GLU A 376 -8.77 -46.32 11.07
CA GLU A 376 -9.76 -46.87 10.15
C GLU A 376 -9.23 -46.95 8.71
N PHE A 377 -8.41 -45.98 8.29
CA PHE A 377 -7.79 -45.95 6.97
C PHE A 377 -6.87 -47.17 6.78
N TRP A 378 -6.00 -47.44 7.76
CA TRP A 378 -5.02 -48.52 7.67
C TRP A 378 -5.67 -49.90 7.72
N LYS A 379 -6.74 -50.07 8.50
CA LYS A 379 -7.53 -51.32 8.52
C LYS A 379 -8.11 -51.70 7.16
N GLU A 380 -8.56 -50.71 6.40
CA GLU A 380 -9.20 -50.93 5.11
C GLU A 380 -8.19 -50.99 3.94
N ASN A 381 -7.07 -50.26 4.04
CA ASN A 381 -6.18 -50.02 2.90
C ASN A 381 -4.77 -50.60 3.02
N ALA A 382 -4.30 -51.01 4.20
CA ALA A 382 -2.91 -51.48 4.39
C ALA A 382 -2.56 -52.69 3.50
N ARG A 383 -3.48 -53.66 3.37
CA ARG A 383 -3.27 -54.82 2.48
C ARG A 383 -3.19 -54.40 1.01
N LYS A 384 -4.02 -53.43 0.59
CA LYS A 384 -4.02 -52.87 -0.76
C LYS A 384 -2.71 -52.13 -1.08
N ILE A 385 -2.19 -51.31 -0.15
CA ILE A 385 -0.90 -50.59 -0.29
C ILE A 385 0.28 -51.54 -0.55
N LEU A 386 0.26 -52.74 0.03
CA LEU A 386 1.35 -53.72 -0.09
C LEU A 386 1.23 -54.65 -1.30
N GLU A 387 0.02 -54.87 -1.81
CA GLU A 387 -0.26 -55.86 -2.86
C GLU A 387 -0.49 -55.25 -4.24
N GLU A 388 -1.07 -54.05 -4.30
CA GLU A 388 -1.34 -53.35 -5.56
C GLU A 388 -0.05 -52.84 -6.22
N ASN A 389 0.03 -52.91 -7.55
CA ASN A 389 1.19 -52.51 -8.36
C ASN A 389 2.55 -53.06 -7.88
N LYS A 390 2.57 -54.28 -7.31
CA LYS A 390 3.78 -54.91 -6.74
C LYS A 390 4.43 -54.08 -5.61
N GLY A 391 3.61 -53.44 -4.78
CA GLY A 391 4.05 -52.66 -3.62
C GLY A 391 4.76 -51.35 -4.01
N GLU A 392 4.31 -50.71 -5.09
CA GLU A 392 4.87 -49.44 -5.60
C GLU A 392 4.95 -48.37 -4.51
N LEU A 393 3.86 -48.17 -3.75
CA LEU A 393 3.80 -47.19 -2.67
C LEU A 393 4.76 -47.51 -1.52
N ALA A 394 4.92 -48.79 -1.17
CA ALA A 394 5.88 -49.20 -0.14
C ALA A 394 7.34 -48.98 -0.57
N LYS A 395 7.65 -49.16 -1.86
CA LYS A 395 8.97 -48.85 -2.42
C LYS A 395 9.22 -47.34 -2.47
N LYS A 396 8.20 -46.56 -2.83
CA LYS A 396 8.30 -45.10 -2.84
C LYS A 396 8.47 -44.54 -1.43
N LEU A 397 7.78 -45.11 -0.44
CA LEU A 397 7.98 -44.80 0.97
C LEU A 397 9.42 -45.10 1.44
N ALA A 398 10.03 -46.20 0.95
CA ALA A 398 11.43 -46.50 1.21
C ALA A 398 12.38 -45.49 0.56
N GLU A 399 12.09 -45.06 -0.68
CA GLU A 399 12.83 -44.00 -1.36
C GLU A 399 12.75 -42.67 -0.60
N ILE A 400 11.55 -42.29 -0.13
CA ILE A 400 11.34 -41.09 0.69
C ILE A 400 12.19 -41.16 1.95
N LEU A 401 12.10 -42.24 2.73
CA LEU A 401 12.85 -42.36 3.96
C LEU A 401 14.38 -42.35 3.74
N SER A 402 14.86 -42.82 2.58
CA SER A 402 16.29 -42.85 2.23
C SER A 402 16.90 -41.48 1.91
N LYS A 403 16.08 -40.47 1.56
CA LYS A 403 16.56 -39.12 1.25
C LYS A 403 16.90 -38.33 2.53
N SER A 404 17.91 -37.48 2.45
CA SER A 404 18.24 -36.51 3.50
C SER A 404 17.27 -35.32 3.42
N TRP A 405 16.14 -35.41 4.13
CA TRP A 405 15.15 -34.35 4.26
C TRP A 405 15.62 -33.25 5.24
N GLU A 406 16.68 -32.53 4.89
CA GLU A 406 17.24 -31.50 5.77
C GLU A 406 16.29 -30.33 6.02
N SER A 407 15.41 -30.03 5.05
CA SER A 407 14.41 -28.94 5.07
C SER A 407 13.05 -29.31 5.66
N ASP A 408 12.56 -30.54 5.45
CA ASP A 408 11.28 -31.02 6.02
C ASP A 408 11.44 -32.37 6.71
N ARG A 409 12.00 -32.30 7.92
CA ARG A 409 12.29 -33.48 8.73
C ARG A 409 11.03 -34.20 9.24
N GLN A 410 9.85 -33.57 9.18
CA GLN A 410 8.59 -34.22 9.58
C GLN A 410 8.20 -35.35 8.63
N VAL A 411 8.61 -35.29 7.36
CA VAL A 411 8.41 -36.36 6.38
C VAL A 411 8.98 -37.69 6.89
N LEU A 412 10.13 -37.66 7.57
CA LEU A 412 10.75 -38.85 8.16
C LEU A 412 9.94 -39.40 9.34
N ALA A 413 9.38 -38.53 10.18
CA ALA A 413 8.53 -38.96 11.30
C ALA A 413 7.21 -39.57 10.82
N ILE A 414 6.57 -38.97 9.82
CA ILE A 414 5.33 -39.48 9.22
C ILE A 414 5.57 -40.79 8.49
N GLY A 415 6.67 -40.90 7.73
CA GLY A 415 7.04 -42.15 7.08
C GLY A 415 7.31 -43.29 8.09
N CYS A 416 7.93 -43.00 9.23
CA CYS A 416 8.09 -43.99 10.31
C CYS A 416 6.75 -44.40 10.93
N ASN A 417 5.82 -43.46 11.14
CA ASN A 417 4.46 -43.73 11.60
C ASN A 417 3.71 -44.67 10.65
N ASP A 418 3.77 -44.40 9.35
CA ASP A 418 3.12 -45.20 8.30
C ASP A 418 3.67 -46.63 8.26
N VAL A 419 4.99 -46.77 8.39
CA VAL A 419 5.65 -48.09 8.47
C VAL A 419 5.16 -48.85 9.70
N ALA A 420 5.02 -48.21 10.86
CA ALA A 420 4.46 -48.83 12.06
C ALA A 420 3.02 -49.32 11.83
N CYS A 421 2.19 -48.51 11.19
CA CYS A 421 0.80 -48.87 10.87
C CYS A 421 0.71 -50.04 9.88
N LEU A 422 1.57 -50.09 8.85
CA LEU A 422 1.63 -51.20 7.89
C LEU A 422 2.03 -52.53 8.56
N ILE A 423 2.97 -52.49 9.50
CA ILE A 423 3.45 -53.67 10.24
C ILE A 423 2.38 -54.20 11.20
N LYS A 424 1.66 -53.29 11.85
CA LYS A 424 0.60 -53.60 12.81
C LYS A 424 -0.62 -54.24 12.16
N GLU A 425 -1.07 -53.71 11.03
CA GLU A 425 -2.28 -54.19 10.36
C GLU A 425 -2.01 -55.39 9.42
N VAL A 426 -0.79 -55.56 8.89
CA VAL A 426 -0.43 -56.68 8.00
C VAL A 426 0.89 -57.35 8.44
N PRO A 427 0.91 -58.00 9.62
CA PRO A 427 2.12 -58.60 10.18
C PRO A 427 2.68 -59.74 9.32
N GLU A 428 1.85 -60.42 8.51
CA GLU A 428 2.27 -61.50 7.61
C GLU A 428 3.17 -61.02 6.44
N LYS A 429 3.17 -59.71 6.13
CA LYS A 429 3.99 -59.12 5.06
C LYS A 429 5.24 -58.40 5.58
N LYS A 430 5.61 -58.53 6.86
CA LYS A 430 6.85 -57.96 7.44
C LYS A 430 8.08 -58.20 6.55
N GLY A 431 8.25 -59.42 6.04
CA GLY A 431 9.37 -59.77 5.15
C GLY A 431 9.39 -59.04 3.79
N ALA A 432 8.25 -58.55 3.29
CA ALA A 432 8.21 -57.73 2.07
C ALA A 432 8.68 -56.29 2.33
N LEU A 433 8.36 -55.72 3.49
CA LEU A 433 8.85 -54.41 3.92
C LEU A 433 10.35 -54.44 4.24
N GLU A 434 10.85 -55.57 4.77
CA GLU A 434 12.30 -55.79 4.95
C GLU A 434 13.05 -55.81 3.62
N LYS A 435 12.53 -56.52 2.62
CA LYS A 435 13.10 -56.54 1.26
C LYS A 435 13.07 -55.19 0.55
N ALA A 436 12.16 -54.30 0.94
CA ALA A 436 12.08 -52.93 0.43
C ALA A 436 13.09 -51.97 1.10
N GLY A 437 13.86 -52.42 2.11
CA GLY A 437 14.88 -51.63 2.78
C GLY A 437 14.37 -50.77 3.95
N LEU A 438 13.08 -50.83 4.30
CA LEU A 438 12.46 -49.99 5.32
C LEU A 438 12.98 -50.29 6.74
N LYS A 439 13.25 -51.55 7.07
CA LYS A 439 13.74 -51.96 8.41
C LYS A 439 15.09 -51.31 8.75
N ALA A 440 16.04 -51.41 7.81
CA ALA A 440 17.37 -50.84 8.01
C ALA A 440 17.30 -49.33 8.18
N ARG A 441 16.45 -48.65 7.39
CA ARG A 441 16.31 -47.20 7.46
C ARG A 441 15.60 -46.71 8.72
N VAL A 442 14.54 -47.38 9.16
CA VAL A 442 13.86 -47.06 10.43
C VAL A 442 14.80 -47.24 11.63
N MET A 443 15.63 -48.30 11.62
CA MET A 443 16.63 -48.54 12.67
C MET A 443 17.74 -47.47 12.69
N GLU A 444 18.12 -46.93 11.53
CA GLU A 444 19.06 -45.81 11.44
C GLU A 444 18.47 -44.51 12.02
N LEU A 445 17.19 -44.24 11.73
CA LEU A 445 16.48 -43.04 12.20
C LEU A 445 16.21 -43.01 13.72
N MET A 446 16.41 -44.12 14.44
CA MET A 446 16.38 -44.16 15.91
C MET A 446 17.47 -43.29 16.55
N GLN A 447 18.57 -43.04 15.82
CA GLN A 447 19.66 -42.18 16.27
C GLN A 447 19.54 -40.74 15.75
N ALA A 448 18.39 -40.37 15.18
CA ALA A 448 18.16 -39.00 14.70
C ALA A 448 18.23 -37.98 15.86
N PRO A 449 18.76 -36.77 15.61
CA PRO A 449 18.88 -35.72 16.63
C PRO A 449 17.52 -35.19 17.10
N GLU A 450 16.47 -35.36 16.29
CA GLU A 450 15.11 -34.88 16.58
C GLU A 450 14.25 -35.88 17.34
N GLU A 451 13.56 -35.39 18.37
CA GLU A 451 12.78 -36.21 19.29
C GLU A 451 11.58 -36.90 18.63
N THR A 452 10.89 -36.22 17.70
CA THR A 452 9.70 -36.74 17.03
C THR A 452 10.03 -37.89 16.07
N ILE A 453 11.10 -37.77 15.28
CA ILE A 453 11.58 -38.84 14.40
C ILE A 453 12.05 -40.03 15.23
N ARG A 454 12.79 -39.77 16.31
CA ARG A 454 13.25 -40.81 17.23
C ARG A 454 12.10 -41.55 17.89
N TYR A 455 11.05 -40.84 18.31
CA TYR A 455 9.85 -41.44 18.90
C TYR A 455 9.12 -42.35 17.90
N GLU A 456 8.84 -41.86 16.69
CA GLU A 456 8.10 -42.63 15.68
C GLU A 456 8.91 -43.81 15.12
N SER A 457 10.23 -43.66 14.96
CA SER A 457 11.13 -44.75 14.56
C SER A 457 11.28 -45.83 15.65
N LEU A 458 11.34 -45.43 16.93
CA LEU A 458 11.30 -46.38 18.06
C LEU A 458 9.98 -47.14 18.10
N ARG A 459 8.85 -46.46 17.86
CA ARG A 459 7.54 -47.09 17.80
C ARG A 459 7.44 -48.10 16.65
N ALA A 460 7.88 -47.72 15.46
CA ALA A 460 7.93 -48.60 14.29
C ALA A 460 8.83 -49.82 14.52
N THR A 461 9.97 -49.63 15.19
CA THR A 461 10.88 -50.73 15.55
C THR A 461 10.27 -51.66 16.59
N GLY A 462 9.52 -51.12 17.56
CA GLY A 462 8.77 -51.90 18.54
C GLY A 462 7.77 -52.85 17.88
N GLU A 463 6.96 -52.35 16.94
CA GLU A 463 6.01 -53.17 16.16
C GLU A 463 6.72 -54.22 15.29
N TRP A 464 7.94 -53.91 14.83
CA TRP A 464 8.77 -54.84 14.05
C TRP A 464 9.26 -56.03 14.88
N LEU A 465 9.63 -55.78 16.15
CA LEU A 465 10.19 -56.75 17.09
C LEU A 465 9.14 -57.53 17.87
N SER A 466 7.88 -57.09 17.88
CA SER A 466 6.78 -57.83 18.50
C SER A 466 6.61 -59.21 17.84
N PRO A 467 6.71 -60.32 18.60
CA PRO A 467 6.52 -61.68 18.09
C PRO A 467 5.10 -61.86 17.54
N CYS A 468 4.97 -62.59 16.43
CA CYS A 468 3.69 -63.12 16.01
C CYS A 468 3.29 -64.27 16.96
N GLU A 469 2.14 -64.12 17.61
CA GLU A 469 1.27 -65.10 18.29
C GLU A 469 1.21 -65.16 19.83
N GLU A 470 -0.05 -65.29 20.28
CA GLU A 470 -0.64 -65.65 21.57
C GLU A 470 -0.85 -64.59 22.68
N ALA A 471 -2.10 -64.12 22.76
CA ALA A 471 -2.73 -63.64 24.00
C ALA A 471 -4.15 -64.27 24.13
N GLU A 472 -4.22 -65.60 24.05
CA GLU A 472 -5.10 -66.38 24.92
C GLU A 472 -4.27 -66.78 26.16
N TYR A 473 -4.91 -66.89 27.33
CA TYR A 473 -4.29 -67.11 28.65
C TYR A 473 -3.61 -65.90 29.30
N TYR A 474 -4.39 -65.10 30.04
CA TYR A 474 -4.21 -64.80 31.47
C TYR A 474 -5.23 -63.74 31.90
N THR A 475 -6.49 -64.16 32.10
CA THR A 475 -7.42 -63.56 33.08
C THR A 475 -8.65 -64.46 33.22
N CYS A 476 -8.40 -65.69 33.67
CA CYS A 476 -9.42 -66.53 34.29
C CYS A 476 -8.84 -66.95 35.64
N LEU A 477 -9.07 -66.14 36.68
CA LEU A 477 -9.06 -66.50 38.11
C LEU A 477 -9.36 -65.24 38.94
N PHE A 478 -10.59 -64.74 38.83
CA PHE A 478 -11.34 -64.13 39.94
C PHE A 478 -12.82 -64.10 39.51
N GLN A 479 -13.52 -65.22 39.76
CA GLN A 479 -14.96 -65.14 39.98
C GLN A 479 -15.20 -64.95 41.48
N PRO A 480 -16.31 -64.29 41.83
CA PRO A 480 -17.38 -65.05 42.46
C PRO A 480 -18.64 -65.06 41.60
N ARG A 481 -19.35 -66.18 41.69
CA ARG A 481 -20.57 -66.56 40.99
C ARG A 481 -21.82 -66.17 41.85
N PRO A 482 -23.07 -66.48 41.44
CA PRO A 482 -24.12 -65.49 41.19
C PRO A 482 -25.34 -65.60 42.14
N ALA A 483 -26.27 -64.64 42.04
CA ALA A 483 -27.63 -64.81 42.55
C ALA A 483 -28.68 -64.15 41.62
N LEU A 484 -29.41 -65.02 40.91
CA LEU A 484 -30.85 -65.06 40.62
C LEU A 484 -31.72 -63.79 40.55
N SER A 485 -32.66 -63.89 39.59
CA SER A 485 -33.96 -63.20 39.46
C SER A 485 -33.89 -61.73 39.04
N SER A 486 -34.82 -61.12 38.32
CA SER A 486 -36.02 -61.45 37.53
C SER A 486 -36.53 -60.06 37.12
N ASP A 487 -37.10 -59.91 35.93
CA ASP A 487 -38.03 -58.84 35.54
C ASP A 487 -37.78 -57.39 36.02
N CYS A 488 -37.53 -56.47 35.07
CA CYS A 488 -38.35 -55.27 34.84
C CYS A 488 -37.69 -54.27 33.87
N GLY A 489 -38.45 -53.91 32.82
CA GLY A 489 -38.39 -52.63 32.09
C GLY A 489 -37.37 -52.55 30.95
N GLY A 490 -37.74 -52.53 29.65
CA GLY A 490 -38.85 -51.75 29.08
C GLY A 490 -38.70 -50.31 29.58
N TRP A 491 -38.12 -49.35 28.88
CA TRP A 491 -38.70 -48.61 27.76
C TRP A 491 -37.61 -47.62 27.31
N ARG A 492 -37.04 -47.75 26.09
CA ARG A 492 -36.42 -46.63 25.33
C ARG A 492 -35.85 -46.96 23.93
N LEU A 493 -36.05 -48.17 23.38
CA LEU A 493 -35.54 -48.50 22.04
C LEU A 493 -36.61 -48.89 21.00
N GLU A 494 -37.88 -49.03 21.40
CA GLU A 494 -38.99 -49.35 20.48
C GLU A 494 -39.76 -48.12 19.96
N ALA A 495 -39.70 -46.97 20.66
CA ALA A 495 -40.30 -45.72 20.19
C ALA A 495 -39.58 -45.16 18.93
N TYR A 496 -38.27 -45.39 18.81
CA TYR A 496 -37.48 -44.90 17.67
C TYR A 496 -37.61 -45.78 16.41
N ARG A 497 -37.89 -47.08 16.56
CA ARG A 497 -38.10 -48.01 15.44
C ARG A 497 -39.52 -47.93 14.87
N ALA A 498 -40.52 -47.59 15.69
CA ALA A 498 -41.89 -47.36 15.23
C ALA A 498 -42.06 -46.04 14.45
N LEU A 499 -41.31 -44.99 14.78
CA LEU A 499 -41.40 -43.69 14.10
C LEU A 499 -40.76 -43.71 12.70
N ARG A 500 -39.60 -44.39 12.56
CA ARG A 500 -38.88 -44.52 11.29
C ARG A 500 -39.67 -45.29 10.22
N ASN A 501 -40.42 -46.31 10.63
CA ASN A 501 -41.25 -47.12 9.72
C ASN A 501 -42.62 -46.51 9.39
N ARG A 502 -43.02 -45.43 10.08
CA ARG A 502 -44.26 -44.67 9.79
C ARG A 502 -44.01 -43.50 8.84
N ILE A 503 -42.82 -42.90 8.88
CA ILE A 503 -42.41 -41.79 7.99
C ILE A 503 -42.09 -42.32 6.58
N GLY A 504 -41.51 -43.52 6.46
CA GLY A 504 -41.21 -44.13 5.16
C GLY A 504 -42.43 -44.59 4.34
N ARG A 505 -43.59 -44.82 4.97
CA ARG A 505 -44.84 -45.23 4.29
C ARG A 505 -45.82 -44.08 4.03
N ALA A 506 -45.49 -42.85 4.44
CA ALA A 506 -46.34 -41.67 4.24
C ALA A 506 -45.97 -40.83 2.99
N LEU A 507 -44.85 -41.12 2.32
CA LEU A 507 -44.38 -40.35 1.15
C LEU A 507 -44.70 -41.00 -0.22
N ALA A 508 -45.59 -42.00 -0.25
CA ALA A 508 -45.99 -42.70 -1.48
C ALA A 508 -47.50 -42.58 -1.77
N LYS A 509 -48.14 -41.46 -1.43
CA LYS A 509 -49.54 -41.18 -1.81
C LYS A 509 -49.63 -39.94 -2.72
N PRO A 510 -50.20 -40.05 -3.93
CA PRO A 510 -50.32 -38.95 -4.90
C PRO A 510 -51.07 -37.72 -4.37
N GLU A 511 -52.06 -37.92 -3.50
CA GLU A 511 -52.96 -36.87 -3.01
C GLU A 511 -52.28 -35.80 -2.13
N ILE A 512 -51.15 -36.12 -1.50
CA ILE A 512 -50.41 -35.17 -0.64
C ILE A 512 -49.48 -34.27 -1.48
N ARG A 513 -49.07 -34.73 -2.67
CA ARG A 513 -48.17 -33.99 -3.56
C ARG A 513 -48.90 -32.82 -4.24
N GLU A 514 -50.18 -33.00 -4.57
CA GLU A 514 -51.03 -31.92 -5.09
C GLU A 514 -51.33 -30.86 -4.01
N GLN A 515 -51.64 -31.26 -2.78
CA GLN A 515 -51.88 -30.30 -1.68
C GLN A 515 -50.64 -29.47 -1.31
N LEU A 516 -49.43 -30.02 -1.49
CA LEU A 516 -48.18 -29.31 -1.25
C LEU A 516 -47.90 -28.28 -2.36
N VAL A 517 -48.16 -28.64 -3.62
CA VAL A 517 -48.03 -27.74 -4.78
C VAL A 517 -49.07 -26.61 -4.72
N GLU A 518 -50.28 -26.92 -4.25
CA GLU A 518 -51.36 -25.93 -4.08
C GLU A 518 -51.07 -24.97 -2.92
N ARG A 519 -50.48 -25.45 -1.81
CA ARG A 519 -49.99 -24.59 -0.71
C ARG A 519 -48.79 -23.74 -1.10
N LEU A 520 -47.89 -24.25 -1.94
CA LEU A 520 -46.76 -23.48 -2.46
C LEU A 520 -47.23 -22.37 -3.40
N ARG A 521 -48.19 -22.66 -4.30
CA ARG A 521 -48.84 -21.62 -5.13
C ARG A 521 -49.59 -20.59 -4.30
N ALA A 522 -50.25 -20.99 -3.21
CA ALA A 522 -50.94 -20.05 -2.30
C ALA A 522 -49.95 -19.15 -1.52
N LEU A 523 -48.77 -19.66 -1.18
CA LEU A 523 -47.70 -18.86 -0.57
C LEU A 523 -47.08 -17.86 -1.56
N GLU A 524 -46.93 -18.27 -2.82
CA GLU A 524 -46.42 -17.43 -3.91
C GLU A 524 -47.39 -16.30 -4.28
N LEU A 525 -48.70 -16.58 -4.30
CA LEU A 525 -49.74 -15.56 -4.46
C LEU A 525 -49.78 -14.57 -3.29
N ARG A 526 -49.56 -15.04 -2.06
CA ARG A 526 -49.47 -14.17 -0.86
C ARG A 526 -48.21 -13.30 -0.87
N SER A 527 -47.10 -13.79 -1.42
CA SER A 527 -45.88 -13.01 -1.64
C SER A 527 -46.12 -11.88 -2.66
N GLN A 528 -46.76 -12.19 -3.78
CA GLN A 528 -47.11 -11.19 -4.81
C GLN A 528 -48.17 -10.18 -4.32
N GLN A 529 -49.12 -10.58 -3.48
CA GLN A 529 -50.06 -9.66 -2.83
C GLN A 529 -49.39 -8.75 -1.78
N ARG A 530 -48.34 -9.23 -1.09
CA ARG A 530 -47.52 -8.38 -0.20
C ARG A 530 -46.76 -7.34 -1.00
N GLN A 531 -46.09 -7.71 -2.10
CA GLN A 531 -45.39 -6.75 -2.97
C GLN A 531 -46.35 -5.71 -3.58
N ARG A 532 -47.57 -6.10 -3.99
CA ARG A 532 -48.60 -5.16 -4.46
C ARG A 532 -49.16 -4.24 -3.37
N LYS A 533 -49.16 -4.65 -2.09
CA LYS A 533 -49.53 -3.78 -0.95
C LYS A 533 -48.43 -2.80 -0.58
N THR A 534 -47.15 -3.15 -0.74
CA THR A 534 -46.02 -2.23 -0.53
C THR A 534 -45.91 -1.17 -1.62
N GLN A 535 -46.42 -1.43 -2.82
CA GLN A 535 -46.42 -0.48 -3.95
C GLN A 535 -47.68 0.40 -4.05
N LYS A 536 -48.75 0.09 -3.29
CA LYS A 536 -49.99 0.88 -3.21
C LYS A 536 -50.20 1.60 -1.87
N GLY A 537 -49.25 1.50 -0.93
CA GLY A 537 -49.31 2.13 0.39
C GLY A 537 -48.70 3.53 0.49
N THR A 538 -48.15 4.07 -0.60
CA THR A 538 -47.45 5.37 -0.61
C THR A 538 -48.18 6.41 -1.45
N LEU A 539 -49.50 6.51 -1.29
CA LEU A 539 -50.34 7.59 -1.82
C LEU A 539 -51.62 7.66 -0.98
N MET A 540 -51.62 8.48 0.07
CA MET A 540 -52.72 9.30 0.63
C MET A 540 -52.45 9.72 2.09
N GLU A 541 -52.03 10.98 2.21
CA GLU A 541 -52.15 11.99 3.28
C GLU A 541 -52.60 11.65 4.73
N LYS A 542 -51.86 12.22 5.70
CA LYS A 542 -52.23 13.36 6.60
C LYS A 542 -51.13 13.53 7.68
N GLY A 543 -50.64 14.71 8.07
CA GLY A 543 -50.90 16.08 7.67
C GLY A 543 -49.94 17.04 8.42
N TYR A 544 -49.54 18.12 7.76
CA TYR A 544 -49.05 19.34 8.41
C TYR A 544 -49.90 20.49 7.89
N VAL A 545 -50.52 21.24 8.81
CA VAL A 545 -51.21 22.50 8.52
C VAL A 545 -50.14 23.58 8.51
N PHE A 546 -49.91 24.20 7.35
CA PHE A 546 -49.17 25.46 7.27
C PHE A 546 -50.19 26.59 7.28
N VAL A 547 -50.06 27.50 8.24
CA VAL A 547 -50.87 28.72 8.33
C VAL A 547 -50.31 29.69 7.28
N GLU A 548 -51.15 30.14 6.34
CA GLU A 548 -50.80 31.15 5.34
C GLU A 548 -50.70 32.53 5.99
N ASP A 549 -49.49 33.08 6.11
CA ASP A 549 -49.30 34.52 6.15
C ASP A 549 -49.31 35.05 4.70
N ASN A 550 -50.44 35.65 4.33
CA ASN A 550 -50.65 36.32 3.05
C ASN A 550 -49.82 37.61 2.99
N ASN A 551 -48.65 37.61 2.32
CA ASN A 551 -48.14 38.74 1.51
C ASN A 551 -46.69 38.52 1.01
N VAL A 552 -46.44 37.65 0.02
CA VAL A 552 -45.29 37.84 -0.91
C VAL A 552 -45.65 37.27 -2.29
N ALA A 553 -45.46 38.06 -3.34
CA ALA A 553 -45.75 37.73 -4.74
C ALA A 553 -45.07 36.41 -5.19
N ARG A 554 -45.87 35.47 -5.72
CA ARG A 554 -45.39 34.18 -6.26
C ARG A 554 -44.52 34.41 -7.51
N ARG A 555 -43.23 34.04 -7.42
CA ARG A 555 -42.38 33.81 -8.60
C ARG A 555 -42.91 32.56 -9.35
N PRO A 556 -42.86 32.53 -10.69
CA PRO A 556 -43.29 31.36 -11.45
C PRO A 556 -42.43 30.14 -11.10
N ALA A 557 -43.08 28.98 -10.96
CA ALA A 557 -42.40 27.71 -10.73
C ALA A 557 -41.44 27.41 -11.91
N PRO A 558 -40.24 26.83 -11.65
CA PRO A 558 -39.37 26.39 -12.73
C PRO A 558 -40.08 25.39 -13.65
N PRO A 559 -39.81 25.40 -14.96
CA PRO A 559 -40.37 24.42 -15.87
C PRO A 559 -39.98 22.99 -15.44
N ALA A 560 -40.92 22.05 -15.60
CA ALA A 560 -40.66 20.64 -15.31
C ALA A 560 -39.56 20.12 -16.24
N TYR A 561 -38.50 19.57 -15.64
CA TYR A 561 -37.40 18.94 -16.36
C TYR A 561 -37.87 17.60 -16.95
N GLU A 562 -38.04 17.55 -18.28
CA GLU A 562 -38.24 16.28 -18.99
C GLU A 562 -36.90 15.54 -19.04
N HIS A 563 -36.80 14.35 -18.44
CA HIS A 563 -35.58 13.54 -18.47
C HIS A 563 -35.30 13.10 -19.92
N PRO A 564 -34.23 13.59 -20.57
CA PRO A 564 -33.67 12.87 -21.72
C PRO A 564 -33.21 11.49 -21.21
N SER A 565 -33.12 10.49 -22.10
CA SER A 565 -32.69 9.12 -21.77
C SER A 565 -31.64 9.10 -20.63
N GLN A 566 -31.97 8.47 -19.50
CA GLN A 566 -31.12 8.48 -18.30
C GLN A 566 -29.76 7.80 -18.53
N GLU A 567 -29.61 7.07 -19.63
CA GLU A 567 -28.42 6.33 -20.00
C GLU A 567 -27.54 7.11 -20.98
N ILE A 568 -26.23 7.07 -20.76
CA ILE A 568 -25.23 7.57 -21.71
C ILE A 568 -25.15 6.56 -22.86
N SER A 569 -25.65 6.92 -24.04
CA SER A 569 -25.66 6.02 -25.19
C SER A 569 -24.25 5.80 -25.76
N VAL A 570 -23.97 4.57 -26.21
CA VAL A 570 -22.71 4.24 -26.92
C VAL A 570 -22.51 5.16 -28.13
N THR A 571 -23.57 5.41 -28.90
CA THR A 571 -23.53 6.31 -30.05
C THR A 571 -23.17 7.76 -29.68
N THR A 572 -23.55 8.21 -28.48
CA THR A 572 -23.16 9.53 -27.96
C THR A 572 -21.67 9.57 -27.65
N ILE A 573 -21.13 8.51 -27.03
CA ILE A 573 -19.71 8.39 -26.69
C ILE A 573 -18.85 8.34 -27.95
N GLU A 574 -19.21 7.51 -28.92
CA GLU A 574 -18.48 7.39 -30.20
C GLU A 574 -18.42 8.74 -30.95
N ARG A 575 -19.50 9.52 -30.90
CA ARG A 575 -19.52 10.87 -31.47
C ARG A 575 -18.57 11.81 -30.72
N TRP A 576 -18.61 11.84 -29.39
CA TRP A 576 -17.71 12.68 -28.60
C TRP A 576 -16.24 12.32 -28.80
N GLU A 577 -15.92 11.02 -28.87
CA GLU A 577 -14.56 10.55 -29.15
C GLU A 577 -14.06 11.07 -30.50
N LYS A 578 -14.90 10.99 -31.53
CA LYS A 578 -14.58 11.55 -32.84
C LYS A 578 -14.32 13.06 -32.78
N GLU A 579 -15.19 13.81 -32.10
CA GLU A 579 -15.04 15.28 -31.93
C GLU A 579 -13.74 15.64 -31.19
N VAL A 580 -13.37 14.89 -30.15
CA VAL A 580 -12.13 15.12 -29.39
C VAL A 580 -10.88 14.79 -30.22
N LEU A 581 -10.90 13.72 -31.01
CA LEU A 581 -9.77 13.32 -31.86
C LEU A 581 -9.55 14.23 -33.09
N GLU A 582 -10.57 14.99 -33.47
CA GLU A 582 -10.53 16.01 -34.54
C GLU A 582 -9.97 17.36 -34.05
N ASP A 583 -9.95 17.63 -32.73
CA ASP A 583 -9.45 18.90 -32.19
C ASP A 583 -7.90 19.03 -32.34
N PRO A 584 -7.40 20.02 -33.10
CA PRO A 584 -5.96 20.23 -33.29
C PRO A 584 -5.20 20.56 -31.99
N LYS A 585 -5.86 21.16 -30.99
CA LYS A 585 -5.23 21.51 -29.70
C LYS A 585 -4.90 20.26 -28.88
N VAL A 586 -5.72 19.21 -28.97
CA VAL A 586 -5.49 17.93 -28.29
C VAL A 586 -4.25 17.22 -28.84
N ARG A 587 -3.79 17.55 -30.05
CA ARG A 587 -2.61 16.95 -30.69
C ARG A 587 -1.28 17.60 -30.29
N HIS A 588 -1.27 18.77 -29.67
CA HIS A 588 -0.04 19.49 -29.30
C HIS A 588 -0.26 20.30 -28.02
N THR A 589 0.22 19.79 -26.88
CA THR A 589 0.28 20.58 -25.65
C THR A 589 1.64 20.47 -24.97
N LEU A 590 2.36 21.59 -24.93
CA LEU A 590 3.53 21.84 -24.09
C LEU A 590 3.24 23.11 -23.29
N CYS A 591 3.18 23.01 -21.96
CA CYS A 591 3.08 24.19 -21.09
C CYS A 591 4.47 24.77 -20.82
N ALA A 592 4.62 26.06 -21.10
CA ALA A 592 5.71 26.89 -20.63
C ALA A 592 5.13 28.09 -19.87
N ALA A 593 4.77 27.89 -18.61
CA ALA A 593 4.55 28.97 -17.66
C ALA A 593 5.60 28.84 -16.56
N LYS A 594 6.70 29.60 -16.68
CA LYS A 594 7.65 29.82 -15.59
C LYS A 594 7.34 31.19 -14.99
N ILE A 595 6.74 31.23 -13.80
CA ILE A 595 7.07 32.32 -12.88
C ILE A 595 8.56 32.19 -12.55
N SER A 596 9.25 33.34 -12.49
CA SER A 596 10.59 33.41 -11.92
C SER A 596 10.49 33.07 -10.43
N ASP A 597 11.01 31.92 -10.03
CA ASP A 597 11.20 31.47 -8.65
C ASP A 597 12.23 32.38 -7.94
N SER A 598 11.88 33.65 -7.79
CA SER A 598 12.73 34.67 -7.21
C SER A 598 12.49 34.72 -5.71
N GLN A 599 13.46 34.19 -4.97
CA GLN A 599 13.50 34.19 -3.52
C GLN A 599 13.95 35.54 -2.93
N THR A 600 13.79 36.63 -3.67
CA THR A 600 14.13 37.99 -3.24
C THR A 600 12.87 38.75 -2.83
N PHE A 601 12.86 39.30 -1.62
CA PHE A 601 11.72 39.99 -1.02
C PHE A 601 12.17 41.32 -0.40
N ASN A 602 11.41 42.39 -0.58
CA ASN A 602 11.77 43.72 -0.07
C ASN A 602 11.29 44.01 1.36
N ILE A 603 10.35 43.21 1.89
CA ILE A 603 9.95 43.22 3.29
C ILE A 603 10.13 41.81 3.82
N SER A 604 11.06 41.60 4.75
CA SER A 604 11.29 40.31 5.39
C SER A 604 11.59 40.51 6.88
N ILE A 605 11.35 39.47 7.68
CA ILE A 605 11.76 39.49 9.07
C ILE A 605 13.30 39.55 9.18
N PRO A 606 13.87 40.21 10.19
CA PRO A 606 15.34 40.35 10.31
C PRO A 606 16.08 39.02 10.52
N HIS A 607 15.42 38.05 11.13
CA HIS A 607 15.97 36.75 11.47
C HIS A 607 14.92 35.68 11.21
N GLU A 608 15.21 34.79 10.25
CA GLU A 608 14.41 33.58 10.02
C GLU A 608 14.78 32.49 11.04
N GLY A 609 13.89 31.52 11.21
CA GLY A 609 14.14 30.39 12.10
C GLY A 609 15.14 29.42 11.49
N ALA A 610 16.06 28.91 12.31
CA ALA A 610 17.03 27.89 11.92
C ALA A 610 17.17 26.83 13.02
N PRO A 611 17.37 25.55 12.67
CA PRO A 611 17.29 24.97 11.32
C PRO A 611 15.85 24.98 10.77
N VAL A 612 15.68 24.67 9.48
CA VAL A 612 14.35 24.35 8.93
C VAL A 612 13.88 23.03 9.53
N THR A 613 12.60 23.00 9.89
CA THR A 613 12.02 21.88 10.64
C THR A 613 11.44 20.82 9.70
N ASN A 614 11.23 19.60 10.20
CA ASN A 614 10.67 18.49 9.40
C ASN A 614 9.67 17.66 10.22
N GLN A 615 8.38 17.76 9.88
CA GLN A 615 7.31 16.99 10.50
C GLN A 615 7.29 15.51 10.07
N ARG A 616 7.95 15.17 8.94
CA ARG A 616 7.98 13.83 8.33
C ARG A 616 6.57 13.29 8.08
N SER A 617 6.32 11.99 8.31
CA SER A 617 5.05 11.32 8.06
C SER A 617 4.09 11.50 9.25
N SER A 618 3.80 12.76 9.60
CA SER A 618 2.83 13.13 10.63
C SER A 618 2.08 14.41 10.25
N GLY A 619 0.84 14.56 10.71
CA GLY A 619 -0.01 15.74 10.46
C GLY A 619 0.22 16.86 11.47
N ARG A 620 1.48 17.15 11.82
CA ARG A 620 1.83 18.09 12.91
C ARG A 620 2.13 19.52 12.42
N CYS A 621 1.82 19.85 11.16
CA CYS A 621 2.16 21.13 10.54
C CYS A 621 1.76 22.35 11.40
N TRP A 622 0.58 22.32 12.01
CA TRP A 622 0.10 23.37 12.90
C TRP A 622 0.96 23.56 14.17
N LEU A 623 1.50 22.47 14.74
CA LEU A 623 2.45 22.54 15.86
C LEU A 623 3.80 23.11 15.39
N PHE A 624 4.29 22.66 14.23
CA PHE A 624 5.54 23.15 13.66
C PHE A 624 5.46 24.63 13.29
N ALA A 625 4.40 25.06 12.59
CA ALA A 625 4.19 26.45 12.23
C ALA A 625 4.05 27.35 13.46
N SER A 626 3.31 26.91 14.49
CA SER A 626 3.17 27.69 15.73
C SER A 626 4.49 27.80 16.49
N THR A 627 5.22 26.69 16.63
CA THR A 627 6.54 26.71 17.28
C THR A 627 7.60 27.46 16.46
N ASN A 628 7.49 27.51 15.14
CA ASN A 628 8.31 28.34 14.26
C ASN A 628 8.04 29.84 14.47
N VAL A 629 6.81 30.23 14.82
CA VAL A 629 6.52 31.61 15.27
C VAL A 629 7.10 31.86 16.66
N PHE A 630 6.89 30.96 17.61
CA PHE A 630 7.33 31.11 19.01
C PHE A 630 8.86 31.18 19.13
N ARG A 631 9.58 30.35 18.38
CA ARG A 631 11.05 30.28 18.46
C ARG A 631 11.71 31.60 18.11
N ILE A 632 11.14 32.43 17.22
CA ILE A 632 11.73 33.74 16.89
C ILE A 632 11.83 34.64 18.12
N ALA A 633 10.81 34.66 18.98
CA ALA A 633 10.84 35.46 20.20
C ALA A 633 11.93 34.98 21.17
N LEU A 634 12.07 33.65 21.33
CA LEU A 634 13.07 33.03 22.20
C LEU A 634 14.50 33.19 21.65
N MET A 635 14.68 33.02 20.33
CA MET A 635 15.96 33.22 19.65
C MET A 635 16.45 34.67 19.79
N LYS A 636 15.55 35.64 19.65
CA LYS A 636 15.89 37.05 19.89
C LYS A 636 16.26 37.32 21.34
N LYS A 637 15.47 36.80 22.30
CA LYS A 637 15.70 37.00 23.74
C LYS A 637 17.02 36.41 24.22
N HIS A 638 17.31 35.18 23.84
CA HIS A 638 18.50 34.42 24.26
C HIS A 638 19.66 34.52 23.28
N LYS A 639 19.55 35.38 22.26
CA LYS A 639 20.55 35.60 21.20
C LYS A 639 20.99 34.32 20.48
N LEU A 640 20.10 33.35 20.30
CA LEU A 640 20.40 32.06 19.70
C LEU A 640 20.58 32.20 18.18
N LYS A 641 21.51 31.42 17.62
CA LYS A 641 21.71 31.29 16.17
C LYS A 641 20.75 30.23 15.58
N GLU A 642 20.65 29.09 16.24
CA GLU A 642 19.82 27.94 15.86
C GLU A 642 19.07 27.46 17.10
N PHE A 643 17.77 27.19 16.96
CA PHE A 643 16.91 26.75 18.05
C PHE A 643 15.61 26.12 17.54
N GLU A 644 15.20 25.05 18.20
CA GLU A 644 13.90 24.41 18.02
C GLU A 644 13.22 24.16 19.36
N LEU A 645 11.90 24.32 19.36
CA LEU A 645 11.02 23.86 20.44
C LEU A 645 10.61 22.42 20.16
N SER A 646 10.38 21.63 21.20
CA SER A 646 9.90 20.26 21.03
C SER A 646 8.45 20.24 20.54
N GLN A 647 8.26 19.88 19.28
CA GLN A 647 6.94 19.65 18.70
C GLN A 647 6.36 18.32 19.22
N ALA A 648 7.21 17.32 19.49
CA ALA A 648 6.82 16.06 20.14
C ALA A 648 6.18 16.28 21.52
N TYR A 649 6.65 17.27 22.29
CA TYR A 649 6.11 17.59 23.61
C TYR A 649 4.65 18.03 23.53
N LEU A 650 4.37 18.98 22.64
CA LEU A 650 2.99 19.43 22.40
C LEU A 650 2.14 18.33 21.78
N PHE A 651 2.72 17.50 20.90
CA PHE A 651 2.02 16.39 20.26
C PHE A 651 1.57 15.32 21.26
N PHE A 652 2.38 14.99 22.27
CA PHE A 652 1.98 14.09 23.35
C PHE A 652 0.73 14.60 24.06
N TRP A 653 0.77 15.85 24.53
CA TRP A 653 -0.33 16.44 25.28
C TRP A 653 -1.58 16.64 24.43
N ASP A 654 -1.41 17.03 23.17
CA ASP A 654 -2.51 17.16 22.22
C ASP A 654 -3.26 15.83 22.02
N LYS A 655 -2.55 14.73 21.80
CA LYS A 655 -3.17 13.40 21.65
C LYS A 655 -3.93 12.97 22.89
N LEU A 656 -3.35 13.19 24.07
CA LEU A 656 -3.98 12.86 25.34
C LEU A 656 -5.24 13.69 25.57
N GLU A 657 -5.18 14.98 25.27
CA GLU A 657 -6.30 15.89 25.46
C GLU A 657 -7.41 15.65 24.43
N LYS A 658 -7.08 15.44 23.15
CA LYS A 658 -8.07 15.04 22.14
C LYS A 658 -8.79 13.74 22.49
N ALA A 659 -8.09 12.75 23.04
CA ALA A 659 -8.73 11.54 23.53
C ALA A 659 -9.74 11.84 24.64
N ASN A 660 -9.36 12.67 25.61
CA ASN A 660 -10.25 13.12 26.69
C ASN A 660 -11.45 13.91 26.15
N TYR A 661 -11.20 14.86 25.24
CA TYR A 661 -12.20 15.70 24.59
C TYR A 661 -13.20 14.87 23.78
N PHE A 662 -12.73 13.85 23.06
CA PHE A 662 -13.60 12.92 22.35
C PHE A 662 -14.51 12.15 23.32
N LEU A 663 -13.98 11.60 24.41
CA LEU A 663 -14.81 10.87 25.39
C LEU A 663 -15.83 11.78 26.09
N GLU A 664 -15.50 13.04 26.33
CA GLU A 664 -16.47 14.04 26.83
C GLU A 664 -17.55 14.34 25.79
N ASN A 665 -17.20 14.52 24.52
CA ASN A 665 -18.19 14.69 23.45
C ASN A 665 -19.10 13.47 23.31
N VAL A 666 -18.58 12.27 23.50
CA VAL A 666 -19.37 11.04 23.50
C VAL A 666 -20.42 11.03 24.61
N LEU A 667 -20.05 11.52 25.81
CA LEU A 667 -20.97 11.67 26.94
C LEU A 667 -22.00 12.79 26.71
N ASP A 668 -21.58 13.89 26.11
CA ASP A 668 -22.44 15.03 25.78
C ASP A 668 -23.46 14.70 24.67
N THR A 669 -23.16 13.68 23.84
CA THR A 669 -24.00 13.26 22.70
C THR A 669 -24.65 11.88 22.91
N VAL A 670 -24.82 11.43 24.15
CA VAL A 670 -25.41 10.09 24.48
C VAL A 670 -26.77 9.87 23.82
N ASP A 671 -27.58 10.91 23.71
CA ASP A 671 -28.93 10.87 23.15
C ASP A 671 -28.97 10.91 21.61
N GLU A 672 -27.87 11.31 20.96
CA GLU A 672 -27.75 11.29 19.50
C GLU A 672 -27.66 9.84 18.97
N PRO A 673 -28.20 9.53 17.79
CA PRO A 673 -28.08 8.21 17.18
C PRO A 673 -26.62 7.90 16.81
N LEU A 674 -26.21 6.63 16.95
CA LEU A 674 -24.82 6.21 16.69
C LEU A 674 -24.42 6.39 15.21
N ASP A 675 -25.36 6.16 14.30
CA ASP A 675 -25.26 6.39 12.85
C ASP A 675 -25.60 7.83 12.44
N GLY A 676 -25.89 8.70 13.41
CA GLY A 676 -26.08 10.14 13.19
C GLY A 676 -24.81 10.82 12.72
N ARG A 677 -24.98 11.89 11.92
CA ARG A 677 -23.86 12.63 11.31
C ARG A 677 -22.84 13.12 12.35
N ILE A 678 -23.29 13.67 13.48
CA ILE A 678 -22.41 14.18 14.55
C ILE A 678 -21.52 13.06 15.10
N LEU A 679 -22.10 11.94 15.51
CA LEU A 679 -21.35 10.81 16.07
C LEU A 679 -20.41 10.20 15.03
N GLN A 680 -20.86 10.03 13.79
CA GLN A 680 -19.99 9.52 12.72
C GLN A 680 -18.81 10.46 12.44
N THR A 681 -19.02 11.78 12.44
CA THR A 681 -17.94 12.77 12.33
C THR A 681 -16.94 12.64 13.49
N LEU A 682 -17.41 12.57 14.74
CA LEU A 682 -16.54 12.40 15.91
C LEU A 682 -15.76 11.07 15.89
N MET A 683 -16.42 9.99 15.43
CA MET A 683 -15.82 8.66 15.33
C MET A 683 -14.83 8.53 14.18
N GLN A 684 -14.91 9.37 13.15
CA GLN A 684 -14.05 9.30 11.97
C GLN A 684 -12.58 9.54 12.33
N SER A 685 -12.31 10.59 13.12
CA SER A 685 -10.94 10.99 13.50
C SER A 685 -10.87 11.56 14.93
N PRO A 686 -11.10 10.74 15.97
CA PRO A 686 -11.17 11.19 17.36
C PRO A 686 -9.85 11.77 17.89
N VAL A 687 -8.73 11.30 17.33
CA VAL A 687 -7.37 11.75 17.65
C VAL A 687 -6.59 12.02 16.37
N GLY A 688 -7.14 12.83 15.46
CA GLY A 688 -6.38 13.31 14.29
C GLY A 688 -5.12 14.08 14.73
N ASP A 689 -4.07 14.08 13.90
CA ASP A 689 -2.85 14.86 14.20
C ASP A 689 -3.12 16.37 14.10
N GLY A 690 -3.94 16.79 13.14
CA GLY A 690 -4.18 18.18 12.82
C GLY A 690 -4.89 18.99 13.90
N GLY A 691 -4.73 20.30 13.85
CA GLY A 691 -5.29 21.21 14.84
C GLY A 691 -5.32 22.65 14.36
N GLN A 692 -5.46 23.57 15.30
CA GLN A 692 -5.69 24.99 15.05
C GLN A 692 -4.91 25.87 16.04
N TRP A 693 -4.78 27.16 15.75
CA TRP A 693 -3.98 28.08 16.59
C TRP A 693 -4.43 28.10 18.06
N ASP A 694 -5.73 28.30 18.32
CA ASP A 694 -6.25 28.34 19.71
C ASP A 694 -6.02 27.00 20.44
N MET A 695 -6.00 25.87 19.73
CA MET A 695 -5.64 24.56 20.30
C MET A 695 -4.17 24.52 20.75
N VAL A 696 -3.24 25.16 20.04
CA VAL A 696 -1.84 25.29 20.49
C VAL A 696 -1.77 26.18 21.70
N ALA A 697 -2.44 27.34 21.66
CA ALA A 697 -2.48 28.27 22.79
C ALA A 697 -3.00 27.58 24.06
N ASN A 698 -4.04 26.75 23.96
CA ASN A 698 -4.54 25.94 25.07
C ASN A 698 -3.49 24.97 25.62
N LEU A 699 -2.74 24.28 24.77
CA LEU A 699 -1.67 23.37 25.19
C LEU A 699 -0.51 24.12 25.85
N VAL A 700 -0.06 25.22 25.26
CA VAL A 700 1.04 26.03 25.81
C VAL A 700 0.66 26.63 27.15
N ASN A 701 -0.58 27.12 27.31
CA ASN A 701 -1.06 27.65 28.58
C ASN A 701 -1.16 26.59 29.68
N LYS A 702 -1.49 25.34 29.32
CA LYS A 702 -1.67 24.25 30.29
C LYS A 702 -0.38 23.47 30.61
N TYR A 703 0.47 23.27 29.63
CA TYR A 703 1.64 22.38 29.72
C TYR A 703 2.97 23.10 29.50
N GLY A 704 2.96 24.27 28.87
CA GLY A 704 4.17 25.04 28.59
C GLY A 704 4.92 24.55 27.37
N LEU A 705 6.23 24.85 27.32
CA LEU A 705 7.12 24.58 26.20
C LEU A 705 8.45 24.05 26.70
N VAL A 706 9.12 23.22 25.90
CA VAL A 706 10.48 22.76 26.17
C VAL A 706 11.35 22.87 24.91
N PRO A 707 12.66 23.12 25.04
CA PRO A 707 13.62 22.93 23.95
C PRO A 707 13.52 21.53 23.32
N GLN A 708 13.72 21.45 22.01
CA GLN A 708 13.69 20.17 21.28
C GLN A 708 14.67 19.15 21.86
N THR A 709 15.84 19.60 22.30
CA THR A 709 16.91 18.74 22.82
C THR A 709 16.53 17.99 24.09
N LEU A 710 15.51 18.44 24.84
CA LEU A 710 15.04 17.79 26.06
C LEU A 710 13.96 16.72 25.80
N TYR A 711 13.25 16.84 24.69
CA TYR A 711 12.23 15.87 24.29
C TYR A 711 12.20 15.76 22.76
N PRO A 712 13.13 15.02 22.16
CA PRO A 712 13.26 14.91 20.71
C PRO A 712 12.14 14.06 20.10
N ASP A 713 11.99 14.14 18.77
CA ASP A 713 11.04 13.32 18.03
C ASP A 713 11.36 11.82 18.15
N SER A 714 10.42 11.05 18.70
CA SER A 714 10.45 9.58 18.65
C SER A 714 10.08 9.06 17.26
N PHE A 715 10.29 7.76 17.00
CA PHE A 715 9.84 7.13 15.75
C PHE A 715 8.34 7.39 15.47
N ASN A 716 7.49 7.26 16.49
CA ASN A 716 6.04 7.44 16.32
C ASN A 716 5.63 8.92 16.24
N ALA A 717 6.48 9.86 16.69
CA ALA A 717 6.28 11.27 16.41
C ALA A 717 6.55 11.57 14.92
N MET A 718 7.53 10.89 14.32
CA MET A 718 7.91 11.02 12.91
C MET A 718 7.01 10.22 11.95
N ASN A 719 6.34 9.18 12.45
CA ASN A 719 5.45 8.29 11.70
C ASN A 719 4.24 7.90 12.56
N SER A 720 3.22 8.76 12.59
CA SER A 720 2.14 8.71 13.58
C SER A 720 1.00 7.74 13.23
N SER A 721 0.93 7.22 12.00
CA SER A 721 -0.21 6.44 11.51
C SER A 721 -0.55 5.22 12.38
N ALA A 722 0.46 4.44 12.78
CA ALA A 722 0.24 3.24 13.60
C ALA A 722 -0.31 3.59 15.00
N MET A 723 0.28 4.61 15.64
CA MET A 723 -0.18 5.12 16.93
C MET A 723 -1.60 5.67 16.84
N GLY A 724 -1.88 6.49 15.82
CA GLY A 724 -3.20 7.07 15.58
C GLY A 724 -4.27 6.00 15.38
N SER A 725 -3.97 4.95 14.61
CA SER A 725 -4.89 3.81 14.39
C SER A 725 -5.17 3.02 15.67
N LEU A 726 -4.15 2.77 16.49
CA LEU A 726 -4.30 2.05 17.76
C LEU A 726 -5.18 2.84 18.73
N ILE A 727 -4.87 4.13 18.96
CA ILE A 727 -5.63 5.00 19.86
C ILE A 727 -7.06 5.17 19.35
N THR A 728 -7.26 5.40 18.05
CA THR A 728 -8.59 5.55 17.44
C THR A 728 -9.44 4.29 17.63
N THR A 729 -8.86 3.11 17.41
CA THR A 729 -9.57 1.83 17.62
C THR A 729 -10.02 1.70 19.07
N LYS A 730 -9.12 2.01 20.00
CA LYS A 730 -9.40 1.93 21.43
C LYS A 730 -10.47 2.94 21.87
N LEU A 731 -10.40 4.18 21.39
CA LEU A 731 -11.40 5.20 21.69
C LEU A 731 -12.78 4.86 21.14
N ARG A 732 -12.88 4.24 19.96
CA ARG A 732 -14.17 3.77 19.43
C ARG A 732 -14.80 2.69 20.31
N GLU A 733 -14.00 1.74 20.80
CA GLU A 733 -14.43 0.74 21.78
C GLU A 733 -14.90 1.40 23.08
N ASP A 734 -14.13 2.34 23.60
CA ASP A 734 -14.43 3.05 24.84
C ASP A 734 -15.68 3.92 24.72
N ALA A 735 -15.90 4.54 23.55
CA ALA A 735 -17.09 5.33 23.29
C ALA A 735 -18.37 4.49 23.30
N LEU A 736 -18.35 3.29 22.72
CA LEU A 736 -19.49 2.36 22.78
C LEU A 736 -19.82 1.98 24.23
N ARG A 737 -18.79 1.64 25.02
CA ARG A 737 -18.96 1.30 26.43
C ARG A 737 -19.48 2.46 27.27
N LEU A 738 -18.92 3.67 27.09
CA LEU A 738 -19.38 4.86 27.81
C LEU A 738 -20.83 5.19 27.49
N ARG A 739 -21.25 5.07 26.22
CA ARG A 739 -22.64 5.32 25.82
C ARG A 739 -23.61 4.30 26.41
N GLU A 740 -23.24 3.02 26.42
CA GLU A 740 -24.04 1.96 27.04
C GLU A 740 -24.21 2.21 28.55
N GLN A 741 -23.11 2.51 29.24
CA GLN A 741 -23.14 2.81 30.68
C GLN A 741 -23.90 4.10 30.98
N ALA A 742 -23.77 5.15 30.17
CA ALA A 742 -24.46 6.42 30.40
C ALA A 742 -25.99 6.31 30.25
N LYS A 743 -26.47 5.36 29.43
CA LYS A 743 -27.89 5.04 29.29
C LYS A 743 -28.42 4.15 30.42
N SER A 744 -27.53 3.51 31.18
CA SER A 744 -27.88 2.77 32.39
C SER A 744 -28.03 3.71 33.60
N ASN A 745 -28.72 3.28 34.66
CA ASN A 745 -28.94 4.11 35.86
C ASN A 745 -27.69 4.28 36.76
N GLU A 746 -26.49 3.85 36.34
CA GLU A 746 -25.25 3.86 37.14
C GLU A 746 -24.36 5.09 36.87
N LYS A 747 -24.85 6.30 37.13
CA LYS A 747 -24.08 7.54 36.86
C LYS A 747 -22.82 7.70 37.73
N SER A 748 -22.75 7.06 38.91
CA SER A 748 -21.61 7.18 39.83
C SER A 748 -20.35 6.44 39.35
N SER A 749 -20.44 5.55 38.36
CA SER A 749 -19.29 4.78 37.85
C SER A 749 -18.62 5.40 36.61
N LEU A 750 -19.31 6.29 35.87
CA LEU A 750 -18.83 6.83 34.57
C LEU A 750 -17.48 7.56 34.67
N ALA A 751 -17.31 8.38 35.70
CA ALA A 751 -16.06 9.12 35.91
C ALA A 751 -14.86 8.18 36.17
N ALA A 752 -15.09 7.13 36.96
CA ALA A 752 -14.07 6.12 37.23
C ALA A 752 -13.72 5.31 35.97
N THR A 753 -14.73 4.93 35.18
CA THR A 753 -14.53 4.22 33.90
C THR A 753 -13.76 5.08 32.89
N LYS A 754 -14.16 6.34 32.69
CA LYS A 754 -13.43 7.27 31.81
C LYS A 754 -11.99 7.48 32.27
N SER A 755 -11.76 7.58 33.58
CA SER A 755 -10.41 7.70 34.16
C SER A 755 -9.54 6.47 33.83
N ALA A 756 -10.10 5.27 33.92
CA ALA A 756 -9.41 4.04 33.51
C ALA A 756 -9.09 4.04 32.00
N MET A 757 -10.03 4.43 31.15
CA MET A 757 -9.81 4.56 29.69
C MET A 757 -8.69 5.55 29.38
N MET A 758 -8.70 6.72 30.02
CA MET A 758 -7.64 7.73 29.84
C MET A 758 -6.27 7.23 30.32
N ARG A 759 -6.22 6.41 31.37
CA ARG A 759 -4.98 5.77 31.83
C ARG A 759 -4.42 4.81 30.78
N GLU A 760 -5.27 4.08 30.06
CA GLU A 760 -4.85 3.21 28.96
C GLU A 760 -4.31 4.04 27.77
N ILE A 761 -4.96 5.15 27.42
CA ILE A 761 -4.44 6.05 26.38
C ILE A 761 -3.09 6.66 26.78
N HIS A 762 -2.96 7.12 28.03
CA HIS A 762 -1.69 7.63 28.55
C HIS A 762 -0.58 6.57 28.50
N LEU A 763 -0.88 5.31 28.82
CA LEU A 763 0.06 4.20 28.69
C LEU A 763 0.53 4.03 27.24
N ILE A 764 -0.39 4.00 26.27
CA ILE A 764 -0.06 3.89 24.84
C ILE A 764 0.87 5.03 24.42
N LEU A 765 0.51 6.28 24.74
CA LEU A 765 1.32 7.45 24.39
C LEU A 765 2.70 7.41 25.03
N THR A 766 2.79 7.03 26.30
CA THR A 766 4.07 6.92 27.02
C THR A 766 4.98 5.86 26.40
N LEU A 767 4.43 4.71 25.98
CA LEU A 767 5.21 3.66 25.33
C LEU A 767 5.67 4.04 23.91
N MET A 768 4.90 4.85 23.19
CA MET A 768 5.19 5.18 21.79
C MET A 768 5.97 6.49 21.61
N LEU A 769 5.80 7.46 22.50
CA LEU A 769 6.44 8.78 22.45
C LEU A 769 7.49 8.98 23.55
N GLY A 770 7.48 8.16 24.60
CA GLY A 770 8.28 8.36 25.82
C GLY A 770 7.56 9.30 26.81
N PRO A 771 7.95 9.27 28.10
CA PRO A 771 7.34 10.13 29.12
C PRO A 771 7.73 11.61 28.88
N PRO A 772 6.77 12.54 28.77
CA PRO A 772 7.09 13.96 28.61
C PRO A 772 7.63 14.57 29.91
N PRO A 773 8.50 15.60 29.84
CA PRO A 773 8.88 16.39 31.01
C PRO A 773 7.65 16.96 31.75
N SER A 774 7.69 16.92 33.08
CA SER A 774 6.60 17.46 33.90
C SER A 774 6.45 18.98 33.68
N PRO A 775 5.24 19.50 33.44
CA PRO A 775 5.01 20.94 33.23
C PRO A 775 5.47 21.85 34.38
N LYS A 776 5.59 21.29 35.58
CA LYS A 776 5.89 22.02 36.82
C LYS A 776 7.32 21.80 37.32
N GLU A 777 7.95 20.69 36.96
CA GLU A 777 9.31 20.40 37.41
C GLU A 777 10.31 21.18 36.57
N THR A 778 11.44 21.53 37.19
CA THR A 778 12.51 22.27 36.53
C THR A 778 13.39 21.34 35.72
N PHE A 779 13.77 21.78 34.53
CA PHE A 779 14.85 21.21 33.73
C PHE A 779 16.00 22.20 33.62
N ASP A 780 17.20 21.66 33.34
CA ASP A 780 18.37 22.44 32.99
C ASP A 780 18.56 22.43 31.47
N TRP A 781 18.68 23.62 30.87
CA TRP A 781 18.98 23.78 29.46
C TRP A 781 20.28 24.57 29.28
N GLU A 782 21.28 23.92 28.70
CA GLU A 782 22.58 24.50 28.40
C GLU A 782 22.67 24.80 26.90
N PHE A 783 23.13 26.00 26.55
CA PHE A 783 23.23 26.43 25.16
C PHE A 783 24.32 27.48 24.97
N TYR A 784 24.81 27.60 23.73
CA TYR A 784 25.69 28.69 23.32
C TYR A 784 24.87 29.79 22.68
N ASP A 785 25.11 31.05 23.07
CA ASP A 785 24.59 32.19 22.32
C ASP A 785 25.36 32.42 21.01
N ARG A 786 24.89 33.36 20.18
CA ARG A 786 25.58 33.73 18.93
C ARG A 786 27.02 34.23 19.12
N ASP A 787 27.35 34.70 20.32
CA ASP A 787 28.67 35.25 20.67
C ASP A 787 29.61 34.12 21.15
N GLY A 788 29.14 32.86 21.15
CA GLY A 788 29.90 31.67 21.57
C GLY A 788 29.98 31.50 23.08
N LYS A 789 29.18 32.25 23.86
CA LYS A 789 29.18 32.16 25.33
C LYS A 789 28.21 31.06 25.78
N LEU A 790 28.70 30.18 26.66
CA LEU A 790 27.88 29.15 27.29
C LEU A 790 26.96 29.77 28.34
N HIS A 791 25.67 29.44 28.26
CA HIS A 791 24.64 29.77 29.24
C HIS A 791 23.97 28.51 29.77
N LYS A 792 23.47 28.58 30.99
CA LYS A 792 22.65 27.55 31.62
C LYS A 792 21.38 28.19 32.17
N LEU A 793 20.23 27.68 31.74
CA LEU A 793 18.91 28.12 32.19
C LEU A 793 18.22 26.96 32.93
N SER A 794 17.90 27.16 34.21
CA SER A 794 17.10 26.24 35.01
C SER A 794 15.66 26.77 35.11
N THR A 795 14.70 26.10 34.50
CA THR A 795 13.29 26.58 34.42
C THR A 795 12.32 25.40 34.27
N SER A 796 11.02 25.61 34.47
CA SER A 796 9.99 24.60 34.17
C SER A 796 9.37 24.85 32.79
N PRO A 797 8.71 23.87 32.16
CA PRO A 797 8.06 24.07 30.86
C PRO A 797 7.05 25.23 30.87
N LEU A 798 6.25 25.35 31.93
CA LEU A 798 5.31 26.47 32.09
C LEU A 798 6.05 27.80 32.21
N ALA A 799 7.06 27.91 33.07
CA ALA A 799 7.82 29.14 33.23
C ALA A 799 8.57 29.54 31.95
N PHE A 800 9.11 28.57 31.20
CA PHE A 800 9.75 28.80 29.91
C PHE A 800 8.77 29.38 28.88
N SER A 801 7.53 28.89 28.84
CA SER A 801 6.51 29.44 27.92
C SER A 801 6.10 30.89 28.24
N GLN A 802 6.16 31.31 29.51
CA GLN A 802 5.86 32.68 29.92
C GLN A 802 6.91 33.68 29.42
N GLU A 803 8.08 33.21 29.01
CA GLU A 803 9.11 34.07 28.43
C GLU A 803 8.66 34.73 27.11
N LEU A 804 7.70 34.12 26.40
CA LEU A 804 7.10 34.64 25.18
C LEU A 804 6.38 35.99 25.40
N SER A 805 5.87 36.25 26.62
CA SER A 805 5.26 37.53 27.03
C SER A 805 6.17 38.37 27.93
N SER A 806 7.45 38.01 28.08
CA SER A 806 8.36 38.80 28.89
C SER A 806 8.59 40.18 28.27
N SER A 807 8.71 41.22 29.09
CA SER A 807 8.92 42.60 28.63
C SER A 807 10.12 42.73 27.68
N THR A 808 11.18 41.95 27.92
CA THR A 808 12.34 41.84 27.03
C THR A 808 11.97 41.23 25.68
N ALA A 809 11.26 40.10 25.65
CA ALA A 809 10.86 39.45 24.40
C ALA A 809 9.92 40.35 23.59
N MET A 810 8.91 40.95 24.23
CA MET A 810 7.98 41.87 23.58
C MET A 810 8.71 43.06 22.94
N ARG A 811 9.65 43.69 23.67
CA ARG A 811 10.45 44.80 23.13
C ARG A 811 11.28 44.39 21.91
N LEU A 812 11.87 43.19 21.93
CA LEU A 812 12.64 42.64 20.80
C LEU A 812 11.75 42.21 19.62
N CYS A 813 10.46 42.00 19.87
CA CYS A 813 9.45 41.58 18.89
C CYS A 813 8.53 42.72 18.45
N GLY A 814 9.00 43.98 18.51
CA GLY A 814 8.22 45.13 18.03
C GLY A 814 6.95 45.41 18.84
N GLY A 815 6.96 45.08 20.13
CA GLY A 815 5.82 45.21 21.05
C GLY A 815 4.83 44.04 20.98
N THR A 816 5.11 43.01 20.18
CA THR A 816 4.22 41.84 20.00
C THR A 816 4.25 40.93 21.21
N ASP A 817 3.07 40.62 21.76
CA ASP A 817 2.90 39.55 22.74
C ASP A 817 2.38 38.29 22.05
N VAL A 818 3.21 37.25 22.01
CA VAL A 818 2.92 36.00 21.31
C VAL A 818 1.68 35.29 21.88
N HIS A 819 1.40 35.44 23.19
CA HIS A 819 0.21 34.85 23.82
C HIS A 819 -1.09 35.59 23.48
N GLN A 820 -1.01 36.81 22.91
CA GLN A 820 -2.16 37.63 22.53
C GLN A 820 -2.46 37.57 21.03
N LEU A 821 -1.71 36.79 20.25
CA LEU A 821 -1.98 36.59 18.83
C LEU A 821 -3.31 35.88 18.62
N PHE A 822 -4.04 36.26 17.56
CA PHE A 822 -5.36 35.71 17.26
C PHE A 822 -5.55 35.44 15.77
N SER A 823 -6.50 34.56 15.44
CA SER A 823 -6.76 34.14 14.06
C SER A 823 -7.70 35.10 13.33
N LEU A 824 -7.23 35.65 12.23
CA LEU A 824 -8.06 36.17 11.14
C LEU A 824 -8.36 35.04 10.16
N VAL A 825 -9.56 35.04 9.60
CA VAL A 825 -9.90 34.16 8.47
C VAL A 825 -10.51 34.95 7.32
N HIS A 826 -10.43 34.39 6.13
CA HIS A 826 -11.16 34.85 4.96
C HIS A 826 -12.07 33.72 4.46
N ASP A 827 -13.29 33.70 4.99
CA ASP A 827 -14.35 32.81 4.56
C ASP A 827 -15.43 33.62 3.82
N PRO A 828 -15.45 33.60 2.47
CA PRO A 828 -16.42 34.35 1.67
C PRO A 828 -17.84 33.78 1.72
N ARG A 829 -18.08 32.63 2.39
CA ARG A 829 -19.43 32.08 2.60
C ARG A 829 -20.20 32.80 3.71
N ASN A 830 -19.47 33.39 4.65
CA ASN A 830 -20.00 33.99 5.87
C ASN A 830 -19.83 35.52 5.85
N GLU A 831 -20.65 36.24 6.61
CA GLU A 831 -20.51 37.69 6.74
C GLU A 831 -19.14 38.06 7.30
N TYR A 832 -18.50 39.09 6.73
CA TYR A 832 -17.25 39.63 7.26
C TYR A 832 -17.49 40.43 8.53
N GLU A 833 -16.42 40.65 9.29
CA GLU A 833 -16.43 41.38 10.56
C GLU A 833 -17.29 40.69 11.64
N THR A 834 -17.39 39.37 11.53
CA THR A 834 -18.06 38.49 12.50
C THR A 834 -17.04 37.56 13.16
N LEU A 835 -17.37 37.10 14.36
CA LEU A 835 -16.62 36.04 15.04
C LEU A 835 -17.22 34.70 14.61
N LEU A 836 -16.40 33.78 14.14
CA LEU A 836 -16.78 32.40 13.80
C LEU A 836 -16.12 31.44 14.79
N SER A 837 -16.79 30.32 15.05
CA SER A 837 -16.26 29.16 15.77
C SER A 837 -16.77 27.89 15.10
N VAL A 838 -16.11 26.75 15.33
CA VAL A 838 -16.53 25.45 14.79
C VAL A 838 -16.96 24.57 15.95
N GLU A 839 -18.20 24.07 15.89
CA GLU A 839 -18.78 23.22 16.90
C GLU A 839 -17.90 21.97 17.14
N ARG A 840 -17.59 21.70 18.41
CA ARG A 840 -16.85 20.49 18.85
C ARG A 840 -15.46 20.32 18.22
N LEU A 841 -14.88 21.38 17.65
CA LEU A 841 -13.48 21.41 17.25
C LEU A 841 -12.62 21.88 18.42
N GLY A 842 -11.80 21.00 18.98
CA GLY A 842 -10.94 21.33 20.11
C GLY A 842 -10.06 20.17 20.57
N ASN A 843 -9.23 20.44 21.57
CA ASN A 843 -8.37 19.44 22.22
C ASN A 843 -8.51 19.46 23.75
N VAL A 844 -8.35 20.61 24.41
CA VAL A 844 -8.44 20.70 25.87
C VAL A 844 -9.88 20.97 26.28
N TRP A 845 -10.51 20.05 27.03
CA TRP A 845 -11.89 20.21 27.49
C TRP A 845 -12.04 21.41 28.44
N GLY A 846 -13.05 22.25 28.19
CA GLY A 846 -13.31 23.47 28.97
C GLY A 846 -12.33 24.63 28.72
N ALA A 847 -11.39 24.49 27.79
CA ALA A 847 -10.50 25.57 27.37
C ALA A 847 -11.17 26.49 26.34
N LEU A 848 -10.42 27.47 25.82
CA LEU A 848 -10.94 28.41 24.83
C LEU A 848 -11.35 27.65 23.55
N PRO A 849 -12.56 27.89 23.02
CA PRO A 849 -12.95 27.36 21.72
C PRO A 849 -12.15 28.04 20.62
N ILE A 850 -12.17 27.45 19.43
CA ILE A 850 -11.59 28.05 18.23
C ILE A 850 -12.31 29.37 17.94
N ARG A 851 -11.55 30.44 17.69
CA ARG A 851 -12.08 31.76 17.37
C ARG A 851 -11.45 32.31 16.11
N TYR A 852 -12.30 32.67 15.17
CA TYR A 852 -11.89 33.26 13.90
C TYR A 852 -12.58 34.60 13.70
N VAL A 853 -11.82 35.67 13.50
CA VAL A 853 -12.41 36.94 13.05
C VAL A 853 -12.42 36.92 11.52
N ASN A 854 -13.61 36.81 10.93
CA ASN A 854 -13.77 36.75 9.49
C ASN A 854 -13.55 38.14 8.88
N VAL A 855 -12.69 38.27 7.87
CA VAL A 855 -12.34 39.54 7.24
C VAL A 855 -12.19 39.39 5.74
N LYS A 856 -12.23 40.51 5.02
CA LYS A 856 -11.87 40.55 3.59
C LYS A 856 -10.38 40.22 3.41
N MET A 857 -10.04 39.58 2.29
CA MET A 857 -8.67 39.19 1.99
C MET A 857 -7.71 40.39 1.99
N SER A 858 -8.15 41.55 1.48
CA SER A 858 -7.38 42.79 1.54
C SER A 858 -6.97 43.20 2.97
N THR A 859 -7.83 42.94 3.95
CA THR A 859 -7.57 43.25 5.37
C THR A 859 -6.60 42.23 5.95
N LEU A 860 -6.79 40.95 5.63
CA LEU A 860 -5.89 39.86 6.05
C LEU A 860 -4.47 40.11 5.54
N LYS A 861 -4.27 40.36 4.23
CA LYS A 861 -2.95 40.66 3.66
C LYS A 861 -2.29 41.87 4.31
N LYS A 862 -3.05 42.97 4.52
CA LYS A 862 -2.54 44.17 5.20
C LYS A 862 -2.03 43.86 6.61
N ALA A 863 -2.79 43.06 7.38
CA ALA A 863 -2.37 42.66 8.72
C ALA A 863 -1.08 41.82 8.69
N CYS A 864 -0.96 40.88 7.74
CA CYS A 864 0.27 40.10 7.55
C CYS A 864 1.48 40.98 7.22
N ILE A 865 1.34 41.94 6.29
CA ILE A 865 2.42 42.88 5.94
C ILE A 865 2.85 43.71 7.15
N GLN A 866 1.91 44.17 7.98
CA GLN A 866 2.23 44.92 9.20
C GLN A 866 2.98 44.07 10.23
N MET A 867 2.58 42.81 10.41
CA MET A 867 3.27 41.89 11.31
C MET A 867 4.70 41.58 10.83
N LEU A 868 4.89 41.36 9.53
CA LEU A 868 6.22 41.19 8.93
C LEU A 868 7.09 42.45 9.10
N ARG A 869 6.53 43.65 8.96
CA ARG A 869 7.23 44.92 9.21
C ARG A 869 7.66 45.10 10.67
N LYS A 870 6.92 44.50 11.63
CA LYS A 870 7.36 44.42 13.03
C LYS A 870 8.48 43.40 13.27
N GLY A 871 8.88 42.68 12.23
CA GLY A 871 9.90 41.63 12.30
C GLY A 871 9.41 40.36 12.99
N MET A 872 8.11 40.09 12.93
CA MET A 872 7.50 38.85 13.42
C MET A 872 6.95 38.02 12.26
N PRO A 873 7.18 36.69 12.25
CA PRO A 873 6.60 35.80 11.25
C PRO A 873 5.09 35.63 11.46
N VAL A 874 4.37 35.19 10.44
CA VAL A 874 2.91 35.02 10.46
C VAL A 874 2.55 33.56 10.25
N PHE A 875 1.90 32.90 11.21
CA PHE A 875 1.27 31.60 10.97
C PHE A 875 0.11 31.77 10.00
N PHE A 876 -0.02 30.89 9.01
CA PHE A 876 -1.17 30.87 8.11
C PHE A 876 -1.62 29.46 7.76
N GLY A 877 -2.93 29.31 7.51
CA GLY A 877 -3.59 28.07 7.11
C GLY A 877 -4.09 28.17 5.66
N SER A 878 -3.83 27.14 4.87
CA SER A 878 -4.11 27.13 3.43
C SER A 878 -4.44 25.74 2.89
N ASP A 879 -4.85 25.67 1.62
CA ASP A 879 -4.95 24.41 0.87
C ASP A 879 -3.67 24.16 0.05
N VAL A 880 -2.62 23.66 0.70
CA VAL A 880 -1.28 23.56 0.09
C VAL A 880 -1.22 22.62 -1.12
N GLY A 881 -2.17 21.69 -1.26
CA GLY A 881 -2.22 20.74 -2.37
C GLY A 881 -2.70 21.36 -3.69
N LYS A 882 -3.29 22.55 -3.66
CA LYS A 882 -3.82 23.22 -4.85
C LYS A 882 -2.75 24.06 -5.52
N PHE A 883 -2.53 23.85 -6.82
CA PHE A 883 -1.65 24.70 -7.65
C PHE A 883 -0.26 24.94 -7.01
N SER A 884 0.35 23.87 -6.52
CA SER A 884 1.60 23.90 -5.75
C SER A 884 2.54 22.78 -6.20
N ASP A 885 3.84 23.07 -6.28
CA ASP A 885 4.92 22.10 -6.53
C ASP A 885 5.90 22.13 -5.36
N SER A 886 5.93 21.03 -4.60
CA SER A 886 6.74 20.91 -3.39
C SER A 886 8.24 20.73 -3.64
N ALA A 887 8.60 20.15 -4.79
CA ALA A 887 10.01 19.97 -5.15
C ALA A 887 10.65 21.31 -5.53
N ARG A 888 9.88 22.16 -6.23
CA ARG A 888 10.33 23.49 -6.67
C ARG A 888 10.02 24.59 -5.65
N GLY A 889 9.11 24.34 -4.71
CA GLY A 889 8.71 25.31 -3.71
C GLY A 889 7.88 26.45 -4.29
N ILE A 890 7.04 26.17 -5.30
CA ILE A 890 6.27 27.20 -6.01
C ILE A 890 4.78 26.99 -5.75
N MET A 891 4.10 28.04 -5.29
CA MET A 891 2.65 28.06 -5.07
C MET A 891 2.04 29.18 -5.92
N ASP A 892 1.44 28.81 -7.05
CA ASP A 892 0.93 29.77 -8.01
C ASP A 892 -0.26 29.24 -8.81
N THR A 893 -1.34 30.01 -8.91
CA THR A 893 -2.56 29.65 -9.67
C THR A 893 -2.29 29.38 -11.15
N ALA A 894 -1.23 29.97 -11.72
CA ALA A 894 -0.84 29.76 -13.12
C ALA A 894 0.20 28.63 -13.30
N LEU A 895 0.54 27.89 -12.23
CA LEU A 895 1.53 26.81 -12.27
C LEU A 895 1.11 25.66 -13.20
N PHE A 896 -0.20 25.37 -13.26
CA PHE A 896 -0.78 24.35 -14.13
C PHE A 896 -1.86 24.97 -15.01
N ASP A 897 -1.63 24.95 -16.33
CA ASP A 897 -2.61 25.42 -17.32
C ASP A 897 -3.47 24.25 -17.81
N TYR A 898 -4.50 23.91 -17.01
CA TYR A 898 -5.45 22.84 -17.33
C TYR A 898 -6.33 23.17 -18.53
N GLU A 899 -6.62 24.45 -18.78
CA GLU A 899 -7.43 24.88 -19.92
C GLU A 899 -6.66 24.68 -21.23
N LEU A 900 -5.36 25.00 -21.25
CA LEU A 900 -4.49 24.68 -22.39
C LEU A 900 -4.33 23.15 -22.55
N GLY A 901 -4.12 22.43 -21.44
CA GLY A 901 -3.85 20.99 -21.46
C GLY A 901 -5.03 20.11 -21.87
N PHE A 902 -6.22 20.42 -21.35
CA PHE A 902 -7.41 19.56 -21.45
C PHE A 902 -8.59 20.24 -22.14
N ASN A 903 -8.48 21.52 -22.50
CA ASN A 903 -9.61 22.33 -22.98
C ASN A 903 -10.77 22.36 -21.95
N VAL A 904 -10.44 22.25 -20.67
CA VAL A 904 -11.38 22.25 -19.54
C VAL A 904 -11.01 23.37 -18.58
N ARG A 905 -11.96 24.27 -18.33
CA ARG A 905 -11.80 25.36 -17.38
C ARG A 905 -12.36 25.00 -16.01
N LEU A 906 -11.53 25.12 -14.98
CA LEU A 906 -11.93 24.95 -13.57
C LEU A 906 -12.26 26.32 -12.97
N GLY A 907 -13.53 26.74 -13.06
CA GLY A 907 -13.96 28.13 -12.82
C GLY A 907 -14.69 28.43 -11.50
N MET A 908 -14.70 27.50 -10.53
CA MET A 908 -15.39 27.72 -9.24
C MET A 908 -14.74 28.86 -8.45
N SER A 909 -15.55 29.71 -7.82
CA SER A 909 -15.11 30.71 -6.85
C SER A 909 -14.65 30.06 -5.53
N LYS A 910 -13.92 30.82 -4.70
CA LYS A 910 -13.46 30.37 -3.38
C LYS A 910 -14.61 29.91 -2.47
N ALA A 911 -15.74 30.62 -2.47
CA ALA A 911 -16.92 30.24 -1.70
C ALA A 911 -17.52 28.92 -2.20
N GLU A 912 -17.67 28.76 -3.52
CA GLU A 912 -18.20 27.53 -4.13
C GLU A 912 -17.30 26.33 -3.82
N ARG A 913 -15.97 26.49 -3.91
CA ARG A 913 -15.03 25.40 -3.58
C ARG A 913 -15.15 24.93 -2.13
N LEU A 914 -15.36 25.85 -1.19
CA LEU A 914 -15.60 25.51 0.21
C LEU A 914 -16.97 24.82 0.41
N MET A 915 -18.01 25.27 -0.29
CA MET A 915 -19.36 24.68 -0.17
C MET A 915 -19.46 23.27 -0.78
N THR A 916 -18.74 23.01 -1.88
CA THR A 916 -18.77 21.72 -2.60
C THR A 916 -17.75 20.71 -2.07
N GLY A 917 -16.84 21.12 -1.19
CA GLY A 917 -15.77 20.27 -0.67
C GLY A 917 -14.55 20.14 -1.59
N GLU A 918 -14.42 21.00 -2.60
CA GLU A 918 -13.26 21.04 -3.51
C GLU A 918 -12.01 21.62 -2.84
N SER A 919 -12.17 22.49 -1.84
CA SER A 919 -11.05 23.06 -1.08
C SER A 919 -11.40 23.23 0.39
N ALA A 920 -10.38 23.14 1.24
CA ALA A 920 -10.48 23.31 2.69
C ALA A 920 -9.11 23.75 3.26
N MET A 921 -9.08 24.11 4.54
CA MET A 921 -7.81 24.29 5.25
C MET A 921 -7.15 22.93 5.48
N THR A 922 -6.02 22.66 4.81
CA THR A 922 -5.33 21.37 4.88
C THR A 922 -3.95 21.45 5.53
N HIS A 923 -3.26 22.58 5.44
CA HIS A 923 -1.88 22.68 5.95
C HIS A 923 -1.53 24.06 6.51
N ALA A 924 -0.72 24.06 7.57
CA ALA A 924 -0.24 25.26 8.25
C ALA A 924 1.23 25.53 7.94
N MET A 925 1.57 26.78 7.61
CA MET A 925 2.93 27.22 7.30
C MET A 925 3.18 28.61 7.90
N VAL A 926 4.36 29.20 7.64
CA VAL A 926 4.75 30.48 8.22
C VAL A 926 5.19 31.46 7.12
N LEU A 927 4.66 32.69 7.12
CA LEU A 927 5.16 33.76 6.26
C LEU A 927 6.36 34.43 6.94
N THR A 928 7.47 34.56 6.21
CA THR A 928 8.70 35.24 6.68
C THR A 928 9.04 36.49 5.88
N GLY A 929 8.38 36.70 4.74
CA GLY A 929 8.59 37.88 3.91
C GLY A 929 7.53 38.07 2.83
N VAL A 930 7.55 39.23 2.21
CA VAL A 930 6.66 39.66 1.14
C VAL A 930 7.39 40.64 0.23
N HIS A 931 7.11 40.56 -1.06
CA HIS A 931 7.58 41.53 -2.05
C HIS A 931 6.42 42.42 -2.46
N VAL A 932 6.56 43.71 -2.20
CA VAL A 932 5.52 44.73 -2.47
C VAL A 932 5.99 45.68 -3.58
N GLU A 933 5.21 45.82 -4.64
CA GLU A 933 5.44 46.78 -5.73
C GLU A 933 4.23 47.70 -5.84
N ASP A 934 4.46 49.02 -5.91
CA ASP A 934 3.40 50.04 -5.98
C ASP A 934 2.31 49.91 -4.90
N GLY A 935 2.70 49.42 -3.71
CA GLY A 935 1.81 49.22 -2.58
C GLY A 935 0.95 47.95 -2.64
N GLN A 936 1.14 47.09 -3.65
CA GLN A 936 0.47 45.80 -3.80
C GLN A 936 1.44 44.64 -3.54
N ASP A 937 0.96 43.58 -2.91
CA ASP A 937 1.74 42.34 -2.77
C ASP A 937 1.85 41.63 -4.13
N VAL A 938 3.06 41.17 -4.46
CA VAL A 938 3.34 40.41 -5.69
C VAL A 938 3.58 38.94 -5.37
N ARG A 939 4.39 38.67 -4.35
CA ARG A 939 4.75 37.32 -3.91
C ARG A 939 5.16 37.31 -2.43
N TRP A 940 5.05 36.14 -1.83
CA TRP A 940 5.23 35.90 -0.40
C TRP A 940 6.28 34.80 -0.19
N ARG A 941 7.09 34.96 0.87
CA ARG A 941 8.07 33.96 1.30
C ARG A 941 7.45 33.10 2.39
N VAL A 942 7.48 31.79 2.18
CA VAL A 942 6.83 30.80 3.02
C VAL A 942 7.88 29.84 3.58
N GLU A 943 7.98 29.76 4.90
CA GLU A 943 8.72 28.72 5.61
C GLU A 943 7.81 27.50 5.80
N ASN A 944 8.24 26.35 5.28
CA ASN A 944 7.55 25.07 5.43
C ASN A 944 8.25 24.16 6.46
N SER A 945 7.60 23.08 6.86
CA SER A 945 8.08 22.10 7.83
C SER A 945 8.34 20.72 7.21
N TRP A 946 8.87 20.69 5.99
CA TRP A 946 9.16 19.47 5.21
C TRP A 946 10.64 19.28 4.89
N SER A 947 11.53 19.72 5.80
CA SER A 947 12.99 19.73 5.65
C SER A 947 13.53 20.75 4.64
N GLU A 948 14.86 20.89 4.64
CA GLU A 948 15.61 21.72 3.69
C GLU A 948 15.59 21.18 2.26
N THR A 949 15.11 19.95 2.02
CA THR A 949 15.06 19.36 0.67
C THR A 949 13.83 19.76 -0.14
N ALA A 950 12.80 20.30 0.51
CA ALA A 950 11.60 20.80 -0.16
C ALA A 950 11.79 22.28 -0.56
N GLY A 951 11.40 22.64 -1.79
CA GLY A 951 11.57 24.00 -2.31
C GLY A 951 13.02 24.49 -2.30
N ASP A 952 13.22 25.80 -2.06
CA ASP A 952 14.55 26.38 -1.88
C ASP A 952 14.93 26.33 -0.39
N LYS A 953 15.68 25.28 -0.02
CA LYS A 953 16.15 25.07 1.36
C LYS A 953 15.03 25.08 2.39
N GLY A 954 13.87 24.50 2.07
CA GLY A 954 12.68 24.48 2.92
C GLY A 954 11.73 25.65 2.75
N TYR A 955 12.08 26.62 1.90
CA TYR A 955 11.27 27.82 1.65
C TYR A 955 10.58 27.77 0.30
N PHE A 956 9.37 28.32 0.28
CA PHE A 956 8.48 28.36 -0.87
C PHE A 956 8.22 29.82 -1.26
N VAL A 957 7.97 30.05 -2.55
CA VAL A 957 7.46 31.33 -3.10
C VAL A 957 5.99 31.14 -3.44
N MET A 958 5.15 31.99 -2.87
CA MET A 958 3.70 32.00 -3.08
C MET A 958 3.27 33.27 -3.81
N SER A 959 2.55 33.14 -4.93
CA SER A 959 2.05 34.29 -5.68
C SER A 959 0.90 35.00 -4.94
N ALA A 960 0.72 36.30 -5.18
CA ALA A 960 -0.40 37.05 -4.60
C ALA A 960 -1.77 36.47 -4.97
N ALA A 961 -1.92 35.95 -6.20
CA ALA A 961 -3.14 35.29 -6.64
C ALA A 961 -3.39 33.97 -5.90
N TRP A 962 -2.33 33.20 -5.60
CA TRP A 962 -2.47 31.99 -4.79
C TRP A 962 -2.89 32.33 -3.35
N MET A 963 -2.32 33.38 -2.75
CA MET A 963 -2.76 33.92 -1.45
C MET A 963 -4.26 34.24 -1.45
N ASP A 964 -4.77 34.86 -2.52
CA ASP A 964 -6.20 35.19 -2.65
C ASP A 964 -7.08 33.94 -2.70
N GLU A 965 -6.69 32.92 -3.47
CA GLU A 965 -7.56 31.78 -3.76
C GLU A 965 -7.50 30.65 -2.73
N PHE A 966 -6.34 30.40 -2.11
CA PHE A 966 -6.08 29.18 -1.32
C PHE A 966 -5.58 29.41 0.12
N VAL A 967 -5.31 30.65 0.54
CA VAL A 967 -5.05 30.97 1.97
C VAL A 967 -6.35 31.35 2.66
N TYR A 968 -6.62 30.75 3.81
CA TYR A 968 -7.88 30.96 4.54
C TYR A 968 -7.69 31.61 5.89
N GLN A 969 -6.55 31.38 6.56
CA GLN A 969 -6.30 31.85 7.92
C GLN A 969 -4.94 32.53 8.01
N ALA A 970 -4.85 33.58 8.82
CA ALA A 970 -3.59 34.15 9.27
C ALA A 970 -3.69 34.56 10.73
N VAL A 971 -2.65 34.28 11.52
CA VAL A 971 -2.59 34.64 12.93
C VAL A 971 -1.74 35.88 13.10
N VAL A 972 -2.33 36.93 13.68
CA VAL A 972 -1.70 38.25 13.75
C VAL A 972 -1.78 38.87 15.13
N ASP A 973 -0.90 39.85 15.36
CA ASP A 973 -0.92 40.66 16.56
C ASP A 973 -2.12 41.64 16.55
N PRO A 974 -2.86 41.82 17.66
CA PRO A 974 -4.01 42.72 17.75
C PRO A 974 -3.75 44.17 17.35
N SER A 975 -2.51 44.66 17.41
CA SER A 975 -2.17 46.02 16.97
C SER A 975 -1.80 46.12 15.49
N CYS A 976 -1.80 45.00 14.75
CA CYS A 976 -1.69 44.99 13.28
C CYS A 976 -3.05 45.18 12.58
N VAL A 977 -4.15 45.21 13.35
CA VAL A 977 -5.52 45.38 12.84
C VAL A 977 -6.16 46.64 13.42
N ALA A 978 -7.25 47.07 12.79
CA ALA A 978 -8.07 48.18 13.29
C ALA A 978 -8.70 47.83 14.65
N SER A 979 -8.99 48.85 15.46
CA SER A 979 -9.47 48.65 16.84
C SER A 979 -10.87 48.04 16.92
N GLU A 980 -11.63 48.16 15.84
CA GLU A 980 -12.95 47.56 15.65
C GLU A 980 -12.82 46.04 15.52
N LEU A 981 -11.82 45.57 14.76
CA LEU A 981 -11.63 44.14 14.51
C LEU A 981 -11.21 43.37 15.76
N LYS A 982 -10.35 43.96 16.61
CA LYS A 982 -10.00 43.34 17.90
C LYS A 982 -11.19 43.30 18.87
N ASN A 983 -12.17 44.19 18.74
CA ASN A 983 -13.36 44.19 19.60
C ASN A 983 -14.33 43.06 19.23
N ILE A 984 -14.29 42.56 17.99
CA ILE A 984 -15.09 41.39 17.54
C ILE A 984 -14.76 40.14 18.36
N LEU A 985 -13.53 40.00 18.87
CA LEU A 985 -13.15 38.88 19.76
C LEU A 985 -13.98 38.79 21.05
N LYS A 986 -14.71 39.84 21.42
CA LYS A 986 -15.60 39.89 22.58
C LYS A 986 -17.06 39.59 22.23
N SER A 987 -17.39 39.49 20.93
CA SER A 987 -18.74 39.17 20.46
C SER A 987 -19.04 37.67 20.59
N GLU A 988 -20.32 37.32 20.52
CA GLU A 988 -20.74 35.92 20.48
C GLU A 988 -20.42 35.31 19.09
N PRO A 989 -19.77 34.14 19.02
CA PRO A 989 -19.40 33.54 17.75
C PRO A 989 -20.60 32.94 17.02
N THR A 990 -20.62 33.07 15.70
CA THR A 990 -21.43 32.21 14.85
C THR A 990 -20.81 30.82 14.82
N VAL A 991 -21.58 29.83 15.28
CA VAL A 991 -21.11 28.44 15.41
C VAL A 991 -21.38 27.67 14.12
N LEU A 992 -20.31 27.29 13.44
CA LEU A 992 -20.31 26.45 12.24
C LEU A 992 -20.39 24.97 12.63
N PRO A 993 -20.94 24.09 11.77
CA PRO A 993 -21.09 22.68 12.10
C PRO A 993 -19.74 21.95 12.23
N PRO A 994 -19.68 20.79 12.92
CA PRO A 994 -18.42 20.07 13.18
C PRO A 994 -17.63 19.59 11.95
N TRP A 995 -18.27 19.56 10.78
CA TRP A 995 -17.69 19.15 9.50
C TRP A 995 -17.43 20.35 8.56
N ASP A 996 -17.44 21.58 9.07
CA ASP A 996 -17.13 22.75 8.26
C ASP A 996 -15.67 22.70 7.74
N PRO A 997 -15.39 23.07 6.48
CA PRO A 997 -14.04 23.07 5.91
C PRO A 997 -13.07 24.08 6.55
N MET A 998 -13.56 25.00 7.41
CA MET A 998 -12.72 25.81 8.31
C MET A 998 -12.27 25.02 9.54
N GLY A 999 -11.95 23.73 9.35
CA GLY A 999 -11.62 22.76 10.38
C GLY A 999 -10.13 22.65 10.69
N ALA A 1000 -9.69 21.49 11.20
CA ALA A 1000 -8.29 21.25 11.58
C ALA A 1000 -7.33 21.25 10.37
N LEU A 1001 -6.09 21.71 10.59
CA LEU A 1001 -5.00 21.72 9.60
C LEU A 1001 -4.15 20.45 9.75
N ALA A 1002 -4.27 19.48 8.83
CA ALA A 1002 -3.31 18.39 8.58
C ALA A 1002 -3.71 17.49 7.40
#